data_AF-A0A964XBF7-F1
#
_entry.id   AF-A0A964XBF7-F1
#
_cell.length_a   1.000
_cell.length_b   1.000
_cell.length_c   1.000
_cell.angle_alpha   90.00
_cell.angle_beta   90.00
_cell.angle_gamma   90.00
#
_symmetry.space_group_name_H-M   'P 1'
#
loop_
_entity.id
_entity.type
_entity.pdbx_description
1 polymer ?
#
loop_
_entity_poly.entity_id
_entity_poly.type
_entity_poly.pdbx_seq_one_letter_code
_entity_poly.pdbx_strand_id
1 'polypeptide(L)'
;MTLRALAFGLLLALLIAGFTHFNDAVIKQTMFIGSFLPISLFGLLLLAALAGNPLLGLTRLRPLTAAEFAVIAALGLAACGFPGSNFWRYAVSFVTTPGRFYALDSAWRGQEMISYVPGASPRVAPGQIQDASALAEAVLAGSAVDAPTATGAVWRLTDDDGRETIEALVQNTDASASERARLAEALNTALTHPDFAKAATGRDPPPIDPAVNPATAEHSMWSRHRALLGAAFPEALTPPPRGGPVLVGHGRPDHPATQAMLLGKTDAQLLPDPRDVPWAALWKPLKFWVGAALLLGLASLCLAVIFHPQWAHRELLAYPIPRFWQEATARGPGAWMPHVARTTHFWVAFGIVLAIHLLNGLHVWFPEVPDIPLRFDLRPLRTLFPNASRVALNESVFFPYLFFTVVGFAYFLPRAVSLSLGVSMMLWVAAGAVLVSLGIPVSYDKFTPSNTNALRLGSYLGMLAMILYTGRRYYAAVLRASALGPSDPAHTPPSAVWAMRLVLIIVPLLVALLYASGLDWPLALMLVASCLLVVVVTSRIVCETGCFLVSGPFMPAAVILGLLGYEAVGPTGFALSAFAGFLLLGDPRTAVMPFVANGLKLFETRGEADGSPRPTNTGRAGWLFAGVLVLSMVVAGLATVSLKHERGVLGNTDDYALRHAPTSMFRNGLGPLSDAEALGTLPDAVRVEGLARLAAIEPMPGQLTWLAVGLLLVVGCAAARFRLPWWPLHPVIFIVWGTWALQNMAFSFFVGWMVKTGVLHAGGVALFGRIKPLMIGLIAGELFGGLVWVITGTLYYFQTGLPPERVFILP
;
A
#
# COMPACT_ATOMS: atom_id res chain seq x y z
N MET A 1 -20.31 20.12 -18.31
CA MET A 1 -20.40 18.68 -17.95
C MET A 1 -21.80 18.22 -18.33
N THR A 2 -21.94 17.11 -19.05
CA THR A 2 -23.26 16.54 -19.35
C THR A 2 -23.67 15.56 -18.26
N LEU A 3 -24.97 15.48 -17.95
CA LEU A 3 -25.49 14.53 -16.94
C LEU A 3 -25.16 13.08 -17.32
N ARG A 4 -25.23 12.74 -18.61
CA ARG A 4 -24.88 11.40 -19.11
C ARG A 4 -23.43 11.00 -18.86
N ALA A 5 -22.47 11.92 -19.01
CA ALA A 5 -21.07 11.60 -18.74
C ALA A 5 -20.80 11.40 -17.24
N LEU A 6 -21.51 12.14 -16.39
CA LEU A 6 -21.49 11.91 -14.94
C LEU A 6 -22.08 10.54 -14.60
N ALA A 7 -23.24 10.19 -15.17
CA ALA A 7 -23.89 8.91 -14.95
C ALA A 7 -23.02 7.73 -15.41
N PHE A 8 -22.49 7.75 -16.64
CA PHE A 8 -21.59 6.70 -17.13
C PHE A 8 -20.28 6.65 -16.34
N GLY A 9 -19.73 7.79 -15.94
CA GLY A 9 -18.54 7.85 -15.09
C GLY A 9 -18.77 7.23 -13.71
N LEU A 10 -19.92 7.51 -13.07
CA LEU A 10 -20.30 6.89 -11.80
C LEU A 10 -20.56 5.39 -11.96
N LEU A 11 -21.30 4.97 -12.99
CA LEU A 11 -21.56 3.55 -13.25
C LEU A 11 -20.27 2.77 -13.46
N LEU A 12 -19.32 3.32 -14.22
CA LEU A 12 -18.01 2.71 -14.43
C LEU A 12 -17.19 2.67 -13.13
N ALA A 13 -17.20 3.76 -12.35
CA ALA A 13 -16.55 3.81 -11.04
C ALA A 13 -17.09 2.73 -10.08
N LEU A 14 -18.42 2.55 -10.06
CA LEU A 14 -19.09 1.53 -9.24
C LEU A 14 -18.77 0.11 -9.70
N LEU A 15 -18.77 -0.13 -11.02
CA LEU A 15 -18.36 -1.41 -11.61
C LEU A 15 -16.92 -1.74 -11.21
N ILE A 16 -16.00 -0.79 -11.38
CA ILE A 16 -14.60 -0.96 -10.99
C ILE A 16 -14.51 -1.28 -9.49
N ALA A 17 -15.19 -0.52 -8.63
CA ALA A 17 -15.14 -0.72 -7.19
C ALA A 17 -15.68 -2.09 -6.75
N GLY A 18 -16.83 -2.52 -7.29
CA GLY A 18 -17.47 -3.78 -6.91
C GLY A 18 -16.83 -5.01 -7.54
N PHE A 19 -16.27 -4.90 -8.75
CA PHE A 19 -15.78 -6.04 -9.52
C PHE A 19 -14.30 -6.37 -9.29
N THR A 20 -13.49 -5.40 -8.86
CA THR A 20 -12.02 -5.59 -8.75
C THR A 20 -11.64 -6.78 -7.88
N HIS A 21 -12.22 -6.92 -6.68
CA HIS A 21 -11.88 -8.04 -5.81
C HIS A 21 -12.31 -9.39 -6.39
N PHE A 22 -13.47 -9.43 -7.06
CA PHE A 22 -13.92 -10.63 -7.78
C PHE A 22 -12.92 -10.99 -8.89
N ASN A 23 -12.52 -10.04 -9.74
CA ASN A 23 -11.53 -10.32 -10.77
C ASN A 23 -10.21 -10.84 -10.17
N ASP A 24 -9.66 -10.13 -9.20
CA ASP A 24 -8.29 -10.34 -8.76
C ASP A 24 -8.14 -11.55 -7.81
N ALA A 25 -9.16 -11.86 -7.00
CA ALA A 25 -9.12 -12.92 -6.00
C ALA A 25 -9.96 -14.16 -6.36
N VAL A 26 -11.05 -13.99 -7.13
CA VAL A 26 -11.95 -15.10 -7.49
C VAL A 26 -11.54 -15.75 -8.81
N ILE A 27 -11.61 -14.99 -9.92
CA ILE A 27 -11.31 -15.53 -11.26
C ILE A 27 -9.83 -15.39 -11.65
N LYS A 28 -9.06 -14.61 -10.89
CA LYS A 28 -7.59 -14.50 -10.94
C LYS A 28 -7.03 -14.20 -12.32
N GLN A 29 -7.79 -13.50 -13.15
CA GLN A 29 -7.29 -13.00 -14.43
C GLN A 29 -6.29 -11.87 -14.18
N THR A 30 -5.75 -11.30 -15.25
CA THR A 30 -4.88 -10.11 -15.15
C THR A 30 -5.52 -9.05 -14.24
N MET A 31 -4.70 -8.39 -13.42
CA MET A 31 -5.20 -7.48 -12.37
C MET A 31 -6.11 -6.40 -12.96
N PHE A 32 -7.34 -6.31 -12.45
CA PHE A 32 -8.34 -5.34 -12.92
C PHE A 32 -7.84 -3.91 -12.66
N ILE A 33 -7.17 -3.73 -11.52
CA ILE A 33 -6.42 -2.53 -11.16
C ILE A 33 -5.01 -2.93 -10.66
N GLY A 34 -4.12 -3.23 -11.60
CA GLY A 34 -2.72 -3.57 -11.30
C GLY A 34 -1.74 -2.38 -11.29
N SER A 35 -2.13 -1.26 -11.90
CA SER A 35 -1.24 -0.11 -12.15
C SER A 35 -2.01 1.21 -12.30
N PHE A 36 -1.30 2.32 -12.50
CA PHE A 36 -1.87 3.64 -12.82
C PHE A 36 -2.43 3.74 -14.25
N LEU A 37 -2.36 2.65 -15.03
CA LEU A 37 -3.06 2.46 -16.30
C LEU A 37 -3.98 1.24 -16.18
N PRO A 38 -5.11 1.32 -15.42
CA PRO A 38 -5.95 0.16 -15.16
C PRO A 38 -6.59 -0.35 -16.44
N ILE A 39 -6.49 -1.67 -16.70
CA ILE A 39 -7.17 -2.30 -17.83
C ILE A 39 -8.68 -2.18 -17.69
N SER A 40 -9.19 -2.30 -16.46
CA SER A 40 -10.60 -2.07 -16.13
C SER A 40 -11.13 -0.74 -16.63
N LEU A 41 -10.30 0.31 -16.58
CA LEU A 41 -10.69 1.63 -17.04
C LEU A 41 -10.40 1.80 -18.53
N PHE A 42 -9.13 1.77 -18.92
CA PHE A 42 -8.74 2.13 -20.29
C PHE A 42 -9.14 1.06 -21.31
N GLY A 43 -9.15 -0.22 -20.93
CA GLY A 43 -9.65 -1.30 -21.78
C GLY A 43 -11.15 -1.14 -22.07
N LEU A 44 -11.98 -0.95 -21.02
CA LEU A 44 -13.43 -0.74 -21.19
C LEU A 44 -13.75 0.54 -21.96
N LEU A 45 -12.99 1.62 -21.72
CA LEU A 45 -13.21 2.86 -22.43
C LEU A 45 -12.75 2.80 -23.89
N LEU A 46 -11.67 2.08 -24.21
CA LEU A 46 -11.27 1.82 -25.59
C LEU A 46 -12.30 0.94 -26.30
N LEU A 47 -12.86 -0.09 -25.64
CA LEU A 47 -13.98 -0.87 -26.18
C LEU A 47 -15.19 0.03 -26.48
N ALA A 48 -15.54 0.93 -25.56
CA ALA A 48 -16.61 1.90 -25.77
C ALA A 48 -16.27 2.88 -26.93
N ALA A 49 -15.02 3.28 -27.09
CA ALA A 49 -14.61 4.21 -28.14
C ALA A 49 -14.51 3.57 -29.53
N LEU A 50 -14.00 2.33 -29.62
CA LEU A 50 -13.69 1.63 -30.87
C LEU A 50 -14.82 0.74 -31.39
N ALA A 51 -15.74 0.31 -30.51
CA ALA A 51 -16.90 -0.51 -30.89
C ALA A 51 -18.22 0.17 -30.49
N GLY A 52 -18.36 0.59 -29.24
CA GLY A 52 -19.61 1.15 -28.72
C GLY A 52 -20.06 2.43 -29.46
N ASN A 53 -19.17 3.40 -29.62
CA ASN A 53 -19.46 4.66 -30.30
C ASN A 53 -19.81 4.50 -31.79
N PRO A 54 -19.05 3.71 -32.58
CA PRO A 54 -19.48 3.31 -33.92
C PRO A 54 -20.88 2.74 -33.97
N LEU A 55 -21.21 1.77 -33.11
CA LEU A 55 -22.53 1.16 -33.06
C LEU A 55 -23.61 2.19 -32.73
N LEU A 56 -23.37 3.09 -31.77
CA LEU A 56 -24.29 4.19 -31.47
C LEU A 56 -24.48 5.11 -32.68
N GLY A 57 -23.42 5.40 -33.44
CA GLY A 57 -23.48 6.20 -34.65
C GLY A 57 -24.28 5.55 -35.80
N LEU A 58 -24.45 4.23 -35.79
CA LEU A 58 -25.33 3.50 -36.70
C LEU A 58 -26.81 3.53 -36.23
N THR A 59 -27.08 4.03 -35.03
CA THR A 59 -28.43 4.17 -34.46
C THR A 59 -28.86 5.64 -34.38
N ARG A 60 -30.08 5.90 -33.86
CA ARG A 60 -30.55 7.26 -33.56
C ARG A 60 -29.91 7.88 -32.30
N LEU A 61 -29.09 7.11 -31.57
CA LEU A 61 -28.47 7.57 -30.32
C LEU A 61 -27.21 8.39 -30.59
N ARG A 62 -26.99 9.44 -29.79
CA ARG A 62 -25.85 10.34 -29.96
C ARG A 62 -24.56 9.72 -29.37
N PRO A 63 -23.49 9.51 -30.17
CA PRO A 63 -22.21 9.03 -29.66
C PRO A 63 -21.67 9.90 -28.53
N LEU A 64 -20.96 9.28 -27.57
CA LEU A 64 -20.24 10.01 -26.53
C LEU A 64 -19.18 10.87 -27.17
N THR A 65 -18.97 12.11 -26.74
CA THR A 65 -17.92 13.04 -27.23
C THR A 65 -16.58 12.84 -26.52
N ALA A 66 -15.47 13.37 -27.06
CA ALA A 66 -14.15 13.22 -26.43
C ALA A 66 -14.12 13.85 -25.03
N ALA A 67 -14.81 14.98 -24.86
CA ALA A 67 -14.98 15.65 -23.57
C ALA A 67 -15.85 14.87 -22.57
N GLU A 68 -16.71 13.96 -23.04
CA GLU A 68 -17.49 13.05 -22.19
C GLU A 68 -16.63 11.87 -21.77
N PHE A 69 -15.89 11.26 -22.70
CA PHE A 69 -14.89 10.23 -22.39
C PHE A 69 -13.83 10.70 -21.38
N ALA A 70 -13.36 11.95 -21.49
CA ALA A 70 -12.41 12.52 -20.53
C ALA A 70 -12.98 12.57 -19.10
N VAL A 71 -14.27 12.88 -18.94
CA VAL A 71 -14.91 12.87 -17.61
C VAL A 71 -15.17 11.48 -17.09
N ILE A 72 -15.63 10.58 -17.96
CA ILE A 72 -15.84 9.17 -17.58
C ILE A 72 -14.49 8.58 -17.13
N ALA A 73 -13.41 8.82 -17.89
CA ALA A 73 -12.06 8.40 -17.53
C ALA A 73 -11.60 8.99 -16.20
N ALA A 74 -11.77 10.29 -16.00
CA ALA A 74 -11.30 10.94 -14.79
C ALA A 74 -12.07 10.51 -13.52
N LEU A 75 -13.39 10.28 -13.62
CA LEU A 75 -14.18 9.69 -12.53
C LEU A 75 -13.78 8.23 -12.28
N GLY A 76 -13.53 7.46 -13.34
CA GLY A 76 -13.03 6.09 -13.22
C GLY A 76 -11.66 6.02 -12.54
N LEU A 77 -10.72 6.90 -12.88
CA LEU A 77 -9.41 6.99 -12.20
C LEU A 77 -9.59 7.25 -10.70
N ALA A 78 -10.46 8.20 -10.32
CA ALA A 78 -10.73 8.49 -8.91
C ALA A 78 -11.26 7.28 -8.13
N ALA A 79 -11.95 6.34 -8.79
CA ALA A 79 -12.45 5.12 -8.18
C ALA A 79 -11.38 4.04 -7.97
N CYS A 80 -10.24 4.11 -8.68
CA CYS A 80 -9.26 3.02 -8.73
C CYS A 80 -8.37 2.91 -7.47
N GLY A 81 -8.39 3.90 -6.57
CA GLY A 81 -7.43 4.00 -5.47
C GLY A 81 -7.58 2.95 -4.37
N PHE A 82 -8.79 2.59 -3.96
CA PHE A 82 -9.06 1.65 -2.85
C PHE A 82 -9.42 0.21 -3.22
N PRO A 83 -10.16 -0.07 -4.31
CA PRO A 83 -10.61 -1.42 -4.64
C PRO A 83 -9.48 -2.37 -5.05
N GLY A 84 -8.42 -1.82 -5.66
CA GLY A 84 -7.29 -2.57 -6.22
C GLY A 84 -6.28 -3.05 -5.18
N SER A 85 -5.00 -3.01 -5.56
CA SER A 85 -3.88 -3.43 -4.72
C SER A 85 -3.57 -2.49 -3.53
N ASN A 86 -4.59 -1.91 -2.90
CA ASN A 86 -4.48 -0.99 -1.78
C ASN A 86 -5.25 -1.53 -0.56
N PHE A 87 -5.84 -0.64 0.25
CA PHE A 87 -6.57 -0.95 1.48
C PHE A 87 -7.41 -2.24 1.46
N TRP A 88 -8.38 -2.39 0.55
CA TRP A 88 -9.34 -3.51 0.61
C TRP A 88 -8.74 -4.88 0.31
N ARG A 89 -7.66 -4.94 -0.47
CA ARG A 89 -6.91 -6.18 -0.70
C ARG A 89 -6.47 -6.81 0.62
N TYR A 90 -6.04 -5.97 1.56
CA TYR A 90 -5.37 -6.37 2.81
C TYR A 90 -6.29 -6.32 4.04
N ALA A 91 -7.20 -5.34 4.14
CA ALA A 91 -7.92 -4.97 5.35
C ALA A 91 -8.49 -6.15 6.14
N VAL A 92 -9.30 -6.98 5.48
CA VAL A 92 -9.97 -8.12 6.13
C VAL A 92 -8.97 -9.16 6.65
N SER A 93 -7.93 -9.48 5.87
CA SER A 93 -6.92 -10.45 6.28
C SER A 93 -6.16 -9.93 7.50
N PHE A 94 -5.74 -8.66 7.49
CA PHE A 94 -5.00 -8.04 8.59
C PHE A 94 -5.75 -8.04 9.92
N VAL A 95 -7.06 -7.84 9.90
CA VAL A 95 -7.84 -7.78 11.14
C VAL A 95 -8.28 -9.16 11.64
N THR A 96 -8.14 -10.23 10.85
CA THR A 96 -8.64 -11.58 11.19
C THR A 96 -7.55 -12.64 11.37
N THR A 97 -6.44 -12.57 10.63
CA THR A 97 -5.43 -13.65 10.60
C THR A 97 -4.32 -13.58 11.66
N PRO A 98 -3.91 -12.42 12.21
CA PRO A 98 -2.78 -12.37 13.16
C PRO A 98 -2.89 -13.33 14.34
N GLY A 99 -4.08 -13.42 14.95
CA GLY A 99 -4.35 -14.33 16.06
C GLY A 99 -4.12 -15.80 15.74
N ARG A 100 -4.48 -16.22 14.52
CA ARG A 100 -4.25 -17.58 14.05
C ARG A 100 -2.77 -17.85 13.83
N PHE A 101 -2.05 -16.92 13.20
CA PHE A 101 -0.62 -17.10 12.99
C PHE A 101 0.16 -17.14 14.31
N TYR A 102 -0.22 -16.30 15.27
CA TYR A 102 0.29 -16.38 16.64
C TYR A 102 0.04 -17.75 17.27
N ALA A 103 -1.17 -18.32 17.15
CA ALA A 103 -1.46 -19.65 17.70
C ALA A 103 -0.62 -20.78 17.07
N LEU A 104 -0.16 -20.62 15.83
CA LEU A 104 0.61 -21.63 15.10
C LEU A 104 2.13 -21.46 15.24
N ASP A 105 2.62 -20.28 15.64
CA ASP A 105 4.05 -19.96 15.70
C ASP A 105 4.54 -19.97 17.16
N SER A 106 5.41 -20.93 17.51
CA SER A 106 5.93 -21.06 18.88
C SER A 106 6.83 -19.90 19.27
N ALA A 107 7.57 -19.29 18.33
CA ALA A 107 8.44 -18.16 18.64
C ALA A 107 7.61 -16.92 18.99
N TRP A 108 6.47 -16.72 18.32
CA TRP A 108 5.58 -15.59 18.62
C TRP A 108 4.88 -15.75 19.96
N ARG A 109 4.53 -16.99 20.32
CA ARG A 109 3.94 -17.33 21.63
C ARG A 109 4.94 -17.13 22.76
N GLY A 110 6.19 -17.60 22.60
CA GLY A 110 7.22 -17.42 23.62
C GLY A 110 7.49 -15.95 23.96
N GLN A 111 7.35 -15.06 22.97
CA GLN A 111 7.52 -13.61 23.14
C GLN A 111 6.21 -12.85 23.44
N GLU A 112 5.09 -13.55 23.52
CA GLU A 112 3.75 -12.96 23.73
C GLU A 112 3.48 -11.77 22.79
N MET A 113 3.89 -11.87 21.52
CA MET A 113 3.94 -10.75 20.56
C MET A 113 2.62 -10.00 20.41
N ILE A 114 1.50 -10.70 20.53
CA ILE A 114 0.15 -10.13 20.38
C ILE A 114 -0.24 -9.22 21.55
N SER A 115 0.40 -9.34 22.70
CA SER A 115 0.18 -8.50 23.89
C SER A 115 0.77 -7.10 23.75
N TYR A 116 1.61 -6.86 22.74
CA TYR A 116 2.05 -5.52 22.32
C TYR A 116 1.07 -4.85 21.35
N VAL A 117 0.01 -5.54 20.92
CA VAL A 117 -1.02 -4.98 20.02
C VAL A 117 -2.21 -4.48 20.86
N PRO A 118 -2.57 -3.19 20.78
CA PRO A 118 -3.68 -2.61 21.53
C PRO A 118 -4.99 -3.37 21.40
N GLY A 119 -5.57 -3.72 22.55
CA GLY A 119 -6.84 -4.43 22.67
C GLY A 119 -6.85 -5.86 22.10
N ALA A 120 -5.69 -6.45 21.77
CA ALA A 120 -5.60 -7.82 21.28
C ALA A 120 -5.46 -8.83 22.44
N SER A 121 -4.45 -8.70 23.28
CA SER A 121 -4.25 -9.64 24.39
C SER A 121 -4.05 -8.91 25.73
N PRO A 122 -4.76 -9.34 26.79
CA PRO A 122 -4.52 -8.86 28.16
C PRO A 122 -3.41 -9.65 28.87
N ARG A 123 -2.74 -10.60 28.20
CA ARG A 123 -1.62 -11.36 28.77
C ARG A 123 -0.40 -10.45 29.01
N VAL A 124 0.46 -10.87 29.92
CA VAL A 124 1.74 -10.21 30.21
C VAL A 124 2.79 -10.75 29.23
N ALA A 125 3.47 -9.84 28.53
CA ALA A 125 4.65 -10.19 27.73
C ALA A 125 5.94 -9.98 28.54
N PRO A 126 7.03 -10.72 28.25
CA PRO A 126 8.29 -10.61 29.00
C PRO A 126 8.81 -9.17 29.10
N GLY A 127 8.79 -8.41 28.00
CA GLY A 127 9.21 -7.01 27.98
C GLY A 127 8.30 -6.03 28.73
N GLN A 128 7.12 -6.46 29.21
CA GLN A 128 6.29 -5.64 30.09
C GLN A 128 6.70 -5.74 31.57
N ILE A 129 7.54 -6.72 31.92
CA ILE A 129 8.11 -6.88 33.25
C ILE A 129 9.35 -5.99 33.33
N GLN A 130 9.26 -4.96 34.16
CA GLN A 130 10.28 -3.91 34.30
C GLN A 130 11.26 -4.25 35.41
N ASP A 131 10.76 -4.81 36.50
CA ASP A 131 11.56 -5.28 37.62
C ASP A 131 11.04 -6.66 38.03
N ALA A 132 11.74 -7.71 37.59
CA ALA A 132 11.36 -9.09 37.86
C ALA A 132 11.57 -9.47 39.32
N SER A 133 12.64 -8.96 39.96
CA SER A 133 12.98 -9.24 41.35
C SER A 133 11.96 -8.61 42.28
N ALA A 134 11.64 -7.32 42.10
CA ALA A 134 10.64 -6.63 42.91
C ALA A 134 9.24 -7.25 42.74
N LEU A 135 8.91 -7.70 41.52
CA LEU A 135 7.65 -8.40 41.28
C LEU A 135 7.61 -9.74 42.03
N ALA A 136 8.70 -10.53 41.96
CA ALA A 136 8.82 -11.81 42.63
C ALA A 136 8.77 -11.67 44.16
N GLU A 137 9.52 -10.71 44.73
CA GLU A 137 9.52 -10.39 46.15
C GLU A 137 8.13 -10.05 46.67
N ALA A 138 7.40 -9.21 45.93
CA ALA A 138 6.07 -8.79 46.34
C ALA A 138 5.05 -9.92 46.23
N VAL A 139 5.15 -10.80 45.22
CA VAL A 139 4.33 -12.01 45.12
C VAL A 139 4.62 -12.96 46.29
N LEU A 140 5.89 -13.19 46.60
CA LEU A 140 6.30 -14.03 47.73
C LEU A 140 5.84 -13.43 49.07
N ALA A 141 5.99 -12.13 49.29
CA ALA A 141 5.48 -11.45 50.48
C ALA A 141 3.94 -11.57 50.59
N GLY A 142 3.24 -11.48 49.46
CA GLY A 142 1.79 -11.70 49.38
C GLY A 142 1.35 -13.12 49.74
N SER A 143 2.21 -14.12 49.54
CA SER A 143 1.92 -15.52 49.91
C SER A 143 1.77 -15.72 51.43
N ALA A 144 2.46 -14.90 52.23
CA ALA A 144 2.44 -14.98 53.69
C ALA A 144 1.22 -14.28 54.31
N VAL A 145 0.48 -13.49 53.53
CA VAL A 145 -0.66 -12.70 54.00
C VAL A 145 -1.96 -13.41 53.62
N ASP A 146 -2.71 -13.86 54.62
CA ASP A 146 -4.05 -14.46 54.44
C ASP A 146 -5.13 -13.38 54.22
N ALA A 147 -4.85 -12.42 53.35
CA ALA A 147 -5.75 -11.35 52.93
C ALA A 147 -5.92 -11.38 51.42
N PRO A 148 -7.08 -10.94 50.88
CA PRO A 148 -7.28 -10.88 49.45
C PRO A 148 -6.42 -9.78 48.83
N THR A 149 -5.31 -10.19 48.22
CA THR A 149 -4.35 -9.32 47.53
C THR A 149 -4.04 -9.90 46.15
N ALA A 150 -3.75 -9.04 45.16
CA ALA A 150 -3.34 -9.51 43.83
C ALA A 150 -2.05 -10.35 43.89
N THR A 151 -1.14 -10.03 44.79
CA THR A 151 0.13 -10.75 45.01
C THR A 151 -0.11 -12.16 45.56
N GLY A 152 -0.92 -12.29 46.61
CA GLY A 152 -1.32 -13.60 47.15
C GLY A 152 -2.21 -14.40 46.20
N ALA A 153 -2.97 -13.73 45.31
CA ALA A 153 -3.72 -14.39 44.25
C ALA A 153 -2.79 -15.02 43.19
N VAL A 154 -1.75 -14.30 42.75
CA VAL A 154 -0.74 -14.85 41.83
C VAL A 154 -0.11 -16.10 42.42
N TRP A 155 0.37 -16.03 43.66
CA TRP A 155 1.03 -17.16 44.33
C TRP A 155 0.13 -18.41 44.44
N ARG A 156 -1.14 -18.22 44.83
CA ARG A 156 -2.10 -19.33 45.03
C ARG A 156 -2.57 -19.98 43.73
N LEU A 157 -2.60 -19.21 42.64
CA LEU A 157 -3.23 -19.63 41.38
C LEU A 157 -2.23 -19.97 40.28
N THR A 158 -0.93 -19.75 40.51
CA THR A 158 0.12 -20.29 39.64
C THR A 158 0.44 -21.74 39.99
N ASP A 159 1.00 -22.45 39.02
CA ASP A 159 1.53 -23.81 39.14
C ASP A 159 2.87 -23.87 39.89
N ASP A 160 3.32 -25.08 40.20
CA ASP A 160 4.53 -25.30 41.01
C ASP A 160 5.80 -24.78 40.32
N ASP A 161 5.90 -24.91 38.99
CA ASP A 161 7.01 -24.35 38.19
C ASP A 161 7.03 -22.80 38.25
N GLY A 162 5.85 -22.18 38.22
CA GLY A 162 5.73 -20.75 38.42
C GLY A 162 6.18 -20.30 39.82
N ARG A 163 5.87 -21.07 40.87
CA ARG A 163 6.35 -20.77 42.24
C ARG A 163 7.86 -20.92 42.36
N GLU A 164 8.43 -21.98 41.79
CA GLU A 164 9.88 -22.19 41.77
C GLU A 164 10.59 -21.03 41.04
N THR A 165 10.02 -20.57 39.92
CA THR A 165 10.53 -19.41 39.18
C THR A 165 10.47 -18.13 40.02
N ILE A 166 9.36 -17.89 40.74
CA ILE A 166 9.22 -16.72 41.61
C ILE A 166 10.25 -16.77 42.75
N GLU A 167 10.39 -17.89 43.43
CA GLU A 167 11.37 -18.05 44.51
C GLU A 167 12.80 -17.83 44.03
N ALA A 168 13.16 -18.35 42.85
CA ALA A 168 14.47 -18.16 42.25
C ALA A 168 14.77 -16.68 41.93
N LEU A 169 13.76 -15.93 41.48
CA LEU A 169 13.91 -14.53 41.07
C LEU A 169 14.01 -13.54 42.21
N VAL A 170 13.55 -13.89 43.41
CA VAL A 170 13.69 -13.05 44.62
C VAL A 170 15.15 -12.72 44.93
N GLN A 171 16.07 -13.62 44.59
CA GLN A 171 17.51 -13.44 44.85
C GLN A 171 18.28 -12.93 43.61
N ASN A 172 17.59 -12.70 42.49
CA ASN A 172 18.22 -12.35 41.21
C ASN A 172 17.72 -10.99 40.68
N THR A 173 18.50 -9.95 40.95
CA THR A 173 18.22 -8.58 40.47
C THR A 173 18.36 -8.42 38.96
N ASP A 174 19.14 -9.28 38.28
CA ASP A 174 19.41 -9.21 36.84
C ASP A 174 18.79 -10.42 36.11
N ALA A 175 17.46 -10.52 36.18
CA ALA A 175 16.73 -11.59 35.52
C ALA A 175 17.03 -11.69 34.01
N SER A 176 17.51 -12.85 33.59
CA SER A 176 17.72 -13.19 32.19
C SER A 176 16.41 -13.14 31.39
N ALA A 177 16.52 -13.06 30.07
CA ALA A 177 15.37 -13.13 29.15
C ALA A 177 14.50 -14.37 29.41
N SER A 178 15.14 -15.54 29.59
CA SER A 178 14.45 -16.79 29.87
C SER A 178 13.72 -16.79 31.22
N GLU A 179 14.28 -16.15 32.25
CA GLU A 179 13.62 -16.04 33.55
C GLU A 179 12.43 -15.07 33.51
N ARG A 180 12.56 -13.95 32.80
CA ARG A 180 11.43 -13.03 32.54
C ARG A 180 10.31 -13.71 31.76
N ALA A 181 10.64 -14.54 30.78
CA ALA A 181 9.65 -15.30 30.03
C ALA A 181 8.89 -16.30 30.91
N ARG A 182 9.60 -17.06 31.77
CA ARG A 182 8.96 -17.97 32.74
C ARG A 182 8.12 -17.23 33.77
N LEU A 183 8.59 -16.08 34.27
CA LEU A 183 7.81 -15.23 35.17
C LEU A 183 6.53 -14.72 34.48
N ALA A 184 6.63 -14.28 33.22
CA ALA A 184 5.46 -13.87 32.45
C ALA A 184 4.45 -15.03 32.28
N GLU A 185 4.92 -16.25 32.07
CA GLU A 185 4.08 -17.45 32.00
C GLU A 185 3.37 -17.71 33.33
N ALA A 186 4.07 -17.69 34.46
CA ALA A 186 3.49 -17.84 35.79
C ALA A 186 2.39 -16.81 36.08
N LEU A 187 2.64 -15.53 35.74
CA LEU A 187 1.63 -14.47 35.86
C LEU A 187 0.41 -14.76 34.98
N ASN A 188 0.63 -15.21 33.74
CA ASN A 188 -0.45 -15.53 32.81
C ASN A 188 -1.27 -16.74 33.27
N THR A 189 -0.65 -17.76 33.88
CA THR A 189 -1.34 -18.89 34.50
C THR A 189 -2.30 -18.40 35.58
N ALA A 190 -1.83 -17.54 36.49
CA ALA A 190 -2.70 -16.95 37.51
C ALA A 190 -3.80 -16.05 36.93
N LEU A 191 -3.48 -15.20 35.94
CA LEU A 191 -4.43 -14.27 35.31
C LEU A 191 -5.55 -14.98 34.55
N THR A 192 -5.29 -16.17 34.01
CA THR A 192 -6.29 -16.94 33.27
C THR A 192 -7.21 -17.75 34.18
N HIS A 193 -6.88 -17.86 35.48
CA HIS A 193 -7.70 -18.57 36.46
C HIS A 193 -9.01 -17.79 36.76
N PRO A 194 -10.19 -18.44 36.73
CA PRO A 194 -11.49 -17.77 36.94
C PRO A 194 -11.62 -17.02 38.27
N ASP A 195 -11.01 -17.56 39.33
CA ASP A 195 -11.10 -17.00 40.68
C ASP A 195 -10.09 -15.87 40.97
N PHE A 196 -9.26 -15.45 40.01
CA PHE A 196 -8.22 -14.45 40.27
C PHE A 196 -8.77 -13.14 40.85
N ALA A 197 -9.83 -12.57 40.28
CA ALA A 197 -10.45 -11.35 40.81
C ALA A 197 -10.95 -11.51 42.26
N LYS A 198 -11.53 -12.67 42.57
CA LYS A 198 -12.03 -13.00 43.91
C LYS A 198 -10.87 -13.14 44.90
N ALA A 199 -9.84 -13.90 44.53
CA ALA A 199 -8.64 -14.07 45.32
C ALA A 199 -7.90 -12.74 45.54
N ALA A 200 -7.94 -11.84 44.55
CA ALA A 200 -7.24 -10.55 44.59
C ALA A 200 -7.98 -9.45 45.36
N THR A 201 -9.33 -9.48 45.42
CA THR A 201 -10.14 -8.38 45.99
C THR A 201 -11.06 -8.81 47.14
N GLY A 202 -11.23 -10.11 47.36
CA GLY A 202 -12.12 -10.66 48.37
C GLY A 202 -13.60 -10.53 48.00
N ARG A 203 -13.90 -10.04 46.79
CA ARG A 203 -15.25 -9.84 46.27
C ARG A 203 -15.41 -10.61 44.98
N ASP A 204 -16.58 -11.20 44.78
CA ASP A 204 -16.90 -11.75 43.48
C ASP A 204 -16.93 -10.63 42.43
N PRO A 205 -16.29 -10.82 41.26
CA PRO A 205 -16.35 -9.85 40.20
C PRO A 205 -17.81 -9.68 39.75
N PRO A 206 -18.22 -8.49 39.28
CA PRO A 206 -19.56 -8.32 38.77
C PRO A 206 -19.83 -9.34 37.65
N PRO A 207 -21.01 -9.99 37.66
CA PRO A 207 -21.35 -11.02 36.69
C PRO A 207 -21.22 -10.44 35.29
N ILE A 208 -20.56 -11.20 34.41
CA ILE A 208 -20.53 -10.85 33.00
C ILE A 208 -21.88 -11.28 32.44
N ASP A 209 -22.55 -10.38 31.71
CA ASP A 209 -23.85 -10.64 31.11
C ASP A 209 -23.80 -11.95 30.28
N PRO A 210 -24.61 -12.97 30.64
CA PRO A 210 -24.61 -14.26 29.93
C PRO A 210 -25.10 -14.15 28.48
N ALA A 211 -25.73 -13.05 28.08
CA ALA A 211 -26.06 -12.77 26.68
C ALA A 211 -24.83 -12.40 25.83
N VAL A 212 -23.68 -12.13 26.47
CA VAL A 212 -22.41 -11.85 25.79
C VAL A 212 -21.76 -13.16 25.36
N ASN A 213 -21.23 -13.19 24.14
CA ASN A 213 -20.47 -14.31 23.60
C ASN A 213 -19.38 -14.80 24.61
N PRO A 214 -19.29 -16.11 24.91
CA PRO A 214 -18.34 -16.66 25.88
C PRO A 214 -16.89 -16.20 25.68
N ALA A 215 -16.42 -16.10 24.43
CA ALA A 215 -15.05 -15.66 24.12
C ALA A 215 -14.81 -14.18 24.51
N THR A 216 -15.84 -13.34 24.36
CA THR A 216 -15.80 -11.93 24.76
C THR A 216 -15.91 -11.78 26.27
N ALA A 217 -16.70 -12.62 26.92
CA ALA A 217 -16.80 -12.68 28.37
C ALA A 217 -15.44 -13.04 29.00
N GLU A 218 -14.79 -14.08 28.48
CA GLU A 218 -13.45 -14.49 28.91
C GLU A 218 -12.40 -13.40 28.69
N HIS A 219 -12.38 -12.73 27.53
CA HIS A 219 -11.45 -11.61 27.29
C HIS A 219 -11.69 -10.45 28.28
N SER A 220 -12.95 -10.14 28.56
CA SER A 220 -13.33 -9.10 29.54
C SER A 220 -12.90 -9.48 30.96
N MET A 221 -13.01 -10.76 31.32
CA MET A 221 -12.49 -11.30 32.58
C MET A 221 -10.97 -11.09 32.68
N TRP A 222 -10.22 -11.56 31.69
CA TRP A 222 -8.75 -11.45 31.70
C TRP A 222 -8.28 -9.99 31.69
N SER A 223 -8.98 -9.10 31.00
CA SER A 223 -8.68 -7.66 31.03
C SER A 223 -8.87 -7.05 32.42
N ARG A 224 -9.91 -7.48 33.15
CA ARG A 224 -10.09 -7.07 34.57
C ARG A 224 -8.97 -7.61 35.44
N HIS A 225 -8.58 -8.88 35.28
CA HIS A 225 -7.48 -9.49 36.02
C HIS A 225 -6.16 -8.74 35.76
N ARG A 226 -5.85 -8.45 34.49
CA ARG A 226 -4.66 -7.70 34.09
C ARG A 226 -4.62 -6.29 34.66
N ALA A 227 -5.77 -5.62 34.73
CA ALA A 227 -5.89 -4.29 35.33
C ALA A 227 -5.65 -4.30 36.84
N LEU A 228 -6.19 -5.30 37.56
CA LEU A 228 -5.93 -5.50 38.99
C LEU A 228 -4.46 -5.76 39.27
N LEU A 229 -3.83 -6.64 38.47
CA LEU A 229 -2.40 -6.93 38.59
C LEU A 229 -1.54 -5.70 38.32
N GLY A 230 -1.83 -4.95 37.25
CA GLY A 230 -1.10 -3.71 36.93
C GLY A 230 -1.24 -2.63 37.99
N ALA A 231 -2.42 -2.52 38.62
CA ALA A 231 -2.64 -1.59 39.73
C ALA A 231 -1.88 -1.97 41.00
N ALA A 232 -1.61 -3.26 41.22
CA ALA A 232 -0.77 -3.73 42.32
C ALA A 232 0.73 -3.47 42.08
N PHE A 233 1.15 -3.30 40.81
CA PHE A 233 2.56 -3.22 40.41
C PHE A 233 2.86 -2.11 39.39
N PRO A 234 2.53 -0.84 39.68
CA PRO A 234 2.65 0.23 38.70
C PRO A 234 4.11 0.49 38.25
N GLU A 235 5.09 0.21 39.12
CA GLU A 235 6.52 0.40 38.84
C GLU A 235 7.22 -0.85 38.29
N ALA A 236 6.74 -2.06 38.61
CA ALA A 236 7.36 -3.31 38.16
C ALA A 236 6.71 -3.87 36.89
N LEU A 237 5.49 -3.46 36.54
CA LEU A 237 4.72 -4.00 35.42
C LEU A 237 4.09 -2.90 34.58
N THR A 238 4.51 -2.78 33.33
CA THR A 238 3.91 -1.80 32.41
C THR A 238 2.44 -2.12 32.17
N PRO A 239 1.53 -1.12 32.14
CA PRO A 239 0.14 -1.35 31.76
C PRO A 239 0.01 -1.89 30.32
N PRO A 240 -1.12 -2.52 29.97
CA PRO A 240 -1.37 -2.92 28.59
C PRO A 240 -1.31 -1.70 27.65
N PRO A 241 -0.94 -1.90 26.37
CA PRO A 241 -0.89 -0.83 25.39
C PRO A 241 -2.18 -0.03 25.35
N ARG A 242 -2.06 1.31 25.31
CA ARG A 242 -3.21 2.21 25.17
C ARG A 242 -3.93 1.94 23.84
N GLY A 243 -5.23 2.18 23.80
CA GLY A 243 -6.02 2.15 22.56
C GLY A 243 -7.09 1.05 22.52
N GLY A 244 -8.00 1.17 21.56
CA GLY A 244 -9.06 0.20 21.32
C GLY A 244 -8.60 -1.00 20.48
N PRO A 245 -9.44 -2.06 20.36
CA PRO A 245 -9.09 -3.25 19.59
C PRO A 245 -8.95 -2.93 18.09
N VAL A 246 -7.76 -3.16 17.56
CA VAL A 246 -7.44 -3.02 16.12
C VAL A 246 -7.63 -4.31 15.32
N LEU A 247 -7.95 -5.42 16.00
CA LEU A 247 -8.21 -6.75 15.45
C LEU A 247 -9.64 -7.21 15.75
N VAL A 248 -10.19 -8.08 14.89
CA VAL A 248 -11.50 -8.72 15.08
C VAL A 248 -11.42 -9.73 16.21
N GLY A 249 -12.45 -9.76 17.06
CA GLY A 249 -12.52 -10.70 18.18
C GLY A 249 -11.34 -10.56 19.15
N HIS A 250 -10.76 -9.36 19.26
CA HIS A 250 -9.54 -9.12 20.05
C HIS A 250 -8.36 -9.97 19.57
N GLY A 251 -8.26 -10.27 18.28
CA GLY A 251 -7.17 -11.10 17.77
C GLY A 251 -7.21 -12.55 18.24
N ARG A 252 -8.34 -13.02 18.79
CA ARG A 252 -8.54 -14.43 19.13
C ARG A 252 -8.94 -15.24 17.89
N PRO A 253 -8.23 -16.33 17.58
CA PRO A 253 -8.57 -17.16 16.43
C PRO A 253 -9.88 -17.93 16.63
N ASP A 254 -10.25 -18.28 17.86
CA ASP A 254 -11.43 -19.06 18.22
C ASP A 254 -12.73 -18.23 18.30
N HIS A 255 -12.64 -16.90 18.27
CA HIS A 255 -13.82 -16.04 18.33
C HIS A 255 -14.76 -16.32 17.13
N PRO A 256 -16.08 -16.51 17.35
CA PRO A 256 -17.02 -16.92 16.29
C PRO A 256 -17.01 -16.04 15.04
N ALA A 257 -16.94 -14.72 15.20
CA ALA A 257 -16.84 -13.81 14.05
C ALA A 257 -15.50 -13.91 13.31
N THR A 258 -14.41 -14.25 14.01
CA THR A 258 -13.11 -14.49 13.40
C THR A 258 -13.14 -15.80 12.62
N GLN A 259 -13.68 -16.87 13.21
CA GLN A 259 -13.85 -18.17 12.56
C GLN A 259 -14.73 -18.08 11.30
N ALA A 260 -15.87 -17.39 11.39
CA ALA A 260 -16.76 -17.16 10.25
C ALA A 260 -16.03 -16.48 9.08
N MET A 261 -15.19 -15.48 9.36
CA MET A 261 -14.38 -14.84 8.33
C MET A 261 -13.22 -15.72 7.83
N LEU A 262 -12.57 -16.49 8.70
CA LEU A 262 -11.42 -17.32 8.33
C LEU A 262 -11.84 -18.48 7.41
N LEU A 263 -12.87 -19.23 7.82
CA LEU A 263 -13.30 -20.47 7.16
C LEU A 263 -14.28 -20.21 6.02
N GLY A 264 -15.12 -19.18 6.13
CA GLY A 264 -16.21 -18.93 5.21
C GLY A 264 -17.41 -19.86 5.41
N LYS A 265 -18.33 -19.87 4.44
CA LYS A 265 -19.51 -20.73 4.45
C LYS A 265 -19.23 -22.05 3.71
N THR A 266 -19.81 -23.14 4.22
CA THR A 266 -19.77 -24.46 3.56
C THR A 266 -20.52 -24.48 2.23
N ASP A 267 -21.69 -23.81 2.16
CA ASP A 267 -22.51 -23.70 0.94
C ASP A 267 -22.30 -22.35 0.26
N ALA A 268 -21.04 -22.02 -0.06
CA ALA A 268 -20.68 -20.73 -0.61
C ALA A 268 -21.42 -20.43 -1.93
N GLN A 269 -22.14 -19.31 -1.97
CA GLN A 269 -22.87 -18.86 -3.14
C GLN A 269 -21.95 -18.17 -4.16
N LEU A 270 -22.37 -18.19 -5.44
CA LEU A 270 -21.68 -17.46 -6.52
C LEU A 270 -21.71 -15.95 -6.29
N LEU A 271 -22.85 -15.43 -5.82
CA LEU A 271 -23.05 -14.03 -5.45
C LEU A 271 -23.27 -13.96 -3.93
N PRO A 272 -22.40 -13.27 -3.18
CA PRO A 272 -22.54 -13.19 -1.74
C PRO A 272 -23.64 -12.23 -1.32
N ASP A 273 -24.38 -12.55 -0.26
CA ASP A 273 -25.32 -11.63 0.39
C ASP A 273 -24.60 -10.82 1.49
N PRO A 274 -24.50 -9.48 1.37
CA PRO A 274 -23.89 -8.64 2.40
C PRO A 274 -24.58 -8.73 3.76
N ARG A 275 -25.84 -9.16 3.84
CA ARG A 275 -26.61 -9.23 5.09
C ARG A 275 -26.13 -10.34 6.03
N ASP A 276 -25.48 -11.37 5.51
CA ASP A 276 -25.00 -12.51 6.29
C ASP A 276 -23.67 -12.22 7.01
N VAL A 277 -23.00 -11.13 6.64
CA VAL A 277 -21.70 -10.76 7.22
C VAL A 277 -21.89 -10.32 8.68
N PRO A 278 -21.01 -10.74 9.62
CA PRO A 278 -21.07 -10.34 11.03
C PRO A 278 -20.57 -8.89 11.23
N TRP A 279 -21.26 -7.90 10.64
CA TRP A 279 -20.87 -6.50 10.63
C TRP A 279 -20.64 -5.92 12.02
N ALA A 280 -21.42 -6.32 13.02
CA ALA A 280 -21.26 -5.83 14.39
C ALA A 280 -19.87 -6.11 14.98
N ALA A 281 -19.29 -7.29 14.70
CA ALA A 281 -17.98 -7.68 15.18
C ALA A 281 -16.85 -7.04 14.34
N LEU A 282 -17.08 -6.84 13.04
CA LEU A 282 -16.11 -6.25 12.11
C LEU A 282 -16.05 -4.72 12.20
N TRP A 283 -17.14 -4.06 12.56
CA TRP A 283 -17.27 -2.62 12.45
C TRP A 283 -16.30 -1.87 13.37
N LYS A 284 -16.02 -2.38 14.58
CA LYS A 284 -15.09 -1.74 15.53
C LYS A 284 -13.68 -1.56 14.94
N PRO A 285 -12.96 -2.62 14.52
CA PRO A 285 -11.64 -2.47 13.91
C PRO A 285 -11.72 -1.86 12.50
N LEU A 286 -12.73 -2.16 11.70
CA LEU A 286 -12.84 -1.62 10.34
C LEU A 286 -13.08 -0.11 10.34
N LYS A 287 -13.92 0.44 11.22
CA LYS A 287 -14.20 1.89 11.28
C LYS A 287 -12.91 2.68 11.50
N PHE A 288 -12.02 2.18 12.35
CA PHE A 288 -10.72 2.79 12.60
C PHE A 288 -9.85 2.81 11.33
N TRP A 289 -9.63 1.64 10.73
CA TRP A 289 -8.76 1.49 9.57
C TRP A 289 -9.31 2.13 8.30
N VAL A 290 -10.62 2.02 8.06
CA VAL A 290 -11.33 2.70 6.98
C VAL A 290 -11.24 4.22 7.17
N GLY A 291 -11.40 4.71 8.40
CA GLY A 291 -11.23 6.12 8.74
C GLY A 291 -9.82 6.61 8.40
N ALA A 292 -8.79 5.87 8.81
CA ALA A 292 -7.40 6.22 8.53
C ALA A 292 -7.09 6.22 7.01
N ALA A 293 -7.53 5.19 6.29
CA ALA A 293 -7.35 5.08 4.84
C ALA A 293 -8.10 6.18 4.07
N LEU A 294 -9.32 6.51 4.51
CA LEU A 294 -10.12 7.57 3.91
C LEU A 294 -9.50 8.94 4.14
N LEU A 295 -9.02 9.24 5.36
CA LEU A 295 -8.31 10.49 5.66
C LEU A 295 -7.03 10.61 4.82
N LEU A 296 -6.24 9.54 4.67
CA LEU A 296 -5.06 9.55 3.80
C LEU A 296 -5.44 9.75 2.32
N GLY A 297 -6.53 9.12 1.85
CA GLY A 297 -7.04 9.30 0.49
C GLY A 297 -7.53 10.72 0.23
N LEU A 298 -8.23 11.34 1.18
CA LEU A 298 -8.67 12.73 1.10
C LEU A 298 -7.49 13.72 1.18
N ALA A 299 -6.50 13.46 2.04
CA ALA A 299 -5.26 14.23 2.05
C ALA A 299 -4.53 14.12 0.70
N SER A 300 -4.45 12.92 0.13
CA SER A 300 -3.86 12.66 -1.19
C SER A 300 -4.59 13.41 -2.31
N LEU A 301 -5.93 13.45 -2.27
CA LEU A 301 -6.75 14.24 -3.19
C LEU A 301 -6.48 15.74 -3.04
N CYS A 302 -6.44 16.25 -1.80
CA CYS A 302 -6.16 17.66 -1.55
C CYS A 302 -4.74 18.04 -2.00
N LEU A 303 -3.75 17.18 -1.75
CA LEU A 303 -2.39 17.36 -2.28
C LEU A 303 -2.41 17.34 -3.81
N ALA A 304 -3.13 16.44 -4.48
CA ALA A 304 -3.26 16.50 -5.94
C ALA A 304 -3.80 17.85 -6.40
N VAL A 305 -4.86 18.39 -5.77
CA VAL A 305 -5.42 19.71 -6.10
C VAL A 305 -4.43 20.86 -5.84
N ILE A 306 -3.59 20.77 -4.81
CA ILE A 306 -2.55 21.76 -4.50
C ILE A 306 -1.40 21.68 -5.51
N PHE A 307 -0.87 20.49 -5.79
CA PHE A 307 0.32 20.32 -6.62
C PHE A 307 0.02 20.42 -8.13
N HIS A 308 -1.20 20.07 -8.55
CA HIS A 308 -1.57 20.01 -9.96
C HIS A 308 -1.35 21.32 -10.71
N PRO A 309 -1.73 22.52 -10.21
CA PRO A 309 -1.49 23.77 -10.92
C PRO A 309 0.00 24.06 -11.16
N GLN A 310 0.85 23.75 -10.17
CA GLN A 310 2.29 23.91 -10.33
C GLN A 310 2.83 22.93 -11.37
N TRP A 311 2.44 21.67 -11.31
CA TRP A 311 2.93 20.62 -12.21
C TRP A 311 2.42 20.76 -13.64
N ALA A 312 1.14 21.06 -13.82
CA ALA A 312 0.49 21.11 -15.12
C ALA A 312 0.71 22.42 -15.87
N HIS A 313 0.67 23.56 -15.18
CA HIS A 313 0.66 24.89 -15.84
C HIS A 313 2.01 25.62 -15.76
N ARG A 314 2.80 25.38 -14.71
CA ARG A 314 4.07 26.10 -14.49
C ARG A 314 5.29 25.26 -14.85
N GLU A 315 5.26 23.98 -14.51
CA GLU A 315 6.33 23.03 -14.84
C GLU A 315 6.06 22.24 -16.13
N LEU A 316 4.85 22.36 -16.69
CA LEU A 316 4.45 21.75 -17.97
C LEU A 316 4.80 20.25 -18.05
N LEU A 317 4.51 19.51 -16.97
CA LEU A 317 4.71 18.07 -16.96
C LEU A 317 4.00 17.40 -18.14
N ALA A 318 4.57 16.30 -18.62
CA ALA A 318 4.12 15.64 -19.83
C ALA A 318 2.73 14.98 -19.71
N TYR A 319 2.34 14.53 -18.51
CA TYR A 319 1.13 13.74 -18.25
C TYR A 319 0.85 12.68 -19.33
N PRO A 320 1.74 11.68 -19.52
CA PRO A 320 1.65 10.78 -20.68
C PRO A 320 0.37 9.94 -20.71
N ILE A 321 -0.20 9.56 -19.56
CA ILE A 321 -1.46 8.79 -19.48
C ILE A 321 -2.66 9.61 -20.01
N PRO A 322 -2.92 10.84 -19.50
CA PRO A 322 -3.90 11.74 -20.09
C PRO A 322 -3.67 12.01 -21.57
N ARG A 323 -2.42 12.22 -21.97
CA ARG A 323 -2.06 12.47 -23.38
C ARG A 323 -2.40 11.27 -24.26
N PHE A 324 -2.00 10.07 -23.87
CA PHE A 324 -2.37 8.83 -24.58
C PHE A 324 -3.89 8.74 -24.75
N TRP A 325 -4.67 8.96 -23.69
CA TRP A 325 -6.11 8.85 -23.73
C TRP A 325 -6.77 9.88 -24.67
N GLN A 326 -6.26 11.11 -24.65
CA GLN A 326 -6.72 12.17 -25.55
C GLN A 326 -6.47 11.80 -27.01
N GLU A 327 -5.28 11.28 -27.33
CA GLU A 327 -4.93 10.87 -28.68
C GLU A 327 -5.73 9.65 -29.16
N ALA A 328 -5.96 8.68 -28.27
CA ALA A 328 -6.76 7.50 -28.55
C ALA A 328 -8.24 7.81 -28.81
N THR A 329 -8.75 8.93 -28.28
CA THR A 329 -10.16 9.34 -28.41
C THR A 329 -10.39 10.59 -29.25
N ALA A 330 -9.32 11.18 -29.79
CA ALA A 330 -9.36 12.37 -30.62
C ALA A 330 -10.16 12.11 -31.90
N ARG A 331 -11.04 13.05 -32.25
CA ARG A 331 -11.92 12.95 -33.43
C ARG A 331 -12.31 14.33 -33.95
N GLY A 332 -12.71 14.37 -35.21
CA GLY A 332 -13.31 15.55 -35.82
C GLY A 332 -14.79 15.72 -35.47
N PRO A 333 -15.37 16.91 -35.70
CA PRO A 333 -16.81 17.14 -35.56
C PRO A 333 -17.62 16.13 -36.37
N GLY A 334 -18.63 15.51 -35.76
CA GLY A 334 -19.50 14.51 -36.42
C GLY A 334 -18.87 13.13 -36.65
N ALA A 335 -17.57 12.95 -36.42
CA ALA A 335 -16.93 11.64 -36.57
C ALA A 335 -17.29 10.71 -35.40
N TRP A 336 -17.71 9.49 -35.74
CA TRP A 336 -18.04 8.43 -34.79
C TRP A 336 -16.82 7.59 -34.38
N MET A 337 -15.78 7.53 -35.23
CA MET A 337 -14.52 6.81 -34.97
C MET A 337 -13.36 7.79 -34.65
N PRO A 338 -12.45 7.46 -33.71
CA PRO A 338 -11.23 8.23 -33.47
C PRO A 338 -10.31 8.31 -34.69
N HIS A 339 -9.53 9.39 -34.81
CA HIS A 339 -8.59 9.59 -35.93
C HIS A 339 -7.58 8.45 -36.06
N VAL A 340 -7.03 7.97 -34.94
CA VAL A 340 -6.03 6.90 -34.92
C VAL A 340 -6.59 5.58 -35.46
N ALA A 341 -7.85 5.27 -35.14
CA ALA A 341 -8.55 4.07 -35.58
C ALA A 341 -9.02 4.13 -37.04
N ARG A 342 -8.80 5.24 -37.75
CA ARG A 342 -9.01 5.34 -39.20
C ARG A 342 -7.76 4.98 -40.01
N THR A 343 -6.64 4.68 -39.34
CA THR A 343 -5.37 4.36 -39.99
C THR A 343 -5.11 2.85 -39.98
N THR A 344 -4.54 2.32 -41.06
CA THR A 344 -4.17 0.89 -41.15
C THR A 344 -3.10 0.52 -40.14
N HIS A 345 -2.13 1.40 -39.88
CA HIS A 345 -1.04 1.16 -38.93
C HIS A 345 -1.53 0.87 -37.51
N PHE A 346 -2.60 1.52 -37.07
CA PHE A 346 -3.23 1.24 -35.78
C PHE A 346 -3.75 -0.21 -35.73
N TRP A 347 -4.53 -0.62 -36.72
CA TRP A 347 -5.15 -1.95 -36.75
C TRP A 347 -4.15 -3.08 -36.94
N VAL A 348 -3.07 -2.85 -37.68
CA VAL A 348 -1.97 -3.82 -37.81
C VAL A 348 -1.33 -4.08 -36.44
N ALA A 349 -0.92 -3.03 -35.72
CA ALA A 349 -0.33 -3.20 -34.39
C ALA A 349 -1.31 -3.77 -33.37
N PHE A 350 -2.56 -3.26 -33.37
CA PHE A 350 -3.63 -3.76 -32.51
C PHE A 350 -3.88 -5.25 -32.75
N GLY A 351 -4.03 -5.66 -34.00
CA GLY A 351 -4.32 -7.04 -34.39
C GLY A 351 -3.18 -7.99 -34.05
N ILE A 352 -1.92 -7.60 -34.31
CA ILE A 352 -0.75 -8.42 -33.98
C ILE A 352 -0.64 -8.65 -32.48
N VAL A 353 -0.68 -7.58 -31.68
CA VAL A 353 -0.54 -7.69 -30.21
C VAL A 353 -1.72 -8.44 -29.60
N LEU A 354 -2.94 -8.19 -30.08
CA LEU A 354 -4.12 -8.92 -29.63
C LEU A 354 -3.99 -10.42 -29.97
N ALA A 355 -3.59 -10.76 -31.19
CA ALA A 355 -3.42 -12.15 -31.61
C ALA A 355 -2.38 -12.89 -30.76
N ILE A 356 -1.26 -12.24 -30.42
CA ILE A 356 -0.24 -12.80 -29.50
C ILE A 356 -0.87 -13.13 -28.14
N HIS A 357 -1.60 -12.19 -27.53
CA HIS A 357 -2.20 -12.40 -26.20
C HIS A 357 -3.38 -13.37 -26.21
N LEU A 358 -4.13 -13.47 -27.31
CA LEU A 358 -5.15 -14.49 -27.48
C LEU A 358 -4.54 -15.88 -27.69
N LEU A 359 -3.49 -16.00 -28.49
CA LEU A 359 -2.80 -17.27 -28.69
C LEU A 359 -2.15 -17.77 -27.39
N ASN A 360 -1.44 -16.88 -26.69
CA ASN A 360 -0.81 -17.21 -25.41
C ASN A 360 -1.84 -17.55 -24.33
N GLY A 361 -2.97 -16.84 -24.29
CA GLY A 361 -4.04 -17.20 -23.38
C GLY A 361 -4.68 -18.54 -23.74
N LEU A 362 -4.88 -18.84 -25.03
CA LEU A 362 -5.36 -20.16 -25.46
C LEU A 362 -4.37 -21.27 -25.10
N HIS A 363 -3.06 -21.05 -25.19
CA HIS A 363 -2.04 -22.01 -24.74
C HIS A 363 -2.18 -22.37 -23.26
N VAL A 364 -2.58 -21.40 -22.40
CA VAL A 364 -2.83 -21.68 -20.97
C VAL A 364 -4.00 -22.66 -20.79
N TRP A 365 -5.06 -22.53 -21.59
CA TRP A 365 -6.23 -23.43 -21.53
C TRP A 365 -6.01 -24.75 -22.26
N PHE A 366 -5.24 -24.71 -23.35
CA PHE A 366 -5.00 -25.80 -24.28
C PHE A 366 -3.50 -25.84 -24.62
N PRO A 367 -2.70 -26.63 -23.86
CA PRO A 367 -1.25 -26.66 -24.03
C PRO A 367 -0.77 -27.09 -25.43
N GLU A 368 -1.61 -27.68 -26.28
CA GLU A 368 -1.27 -28.00 -27.68
C GLU A 368 -1.15 -26.76 -28.58
N VAL A 369 -1.76 -25.64 -28.20
CA VAL A 369 -1.65 -24.36 -28.92
C VAL A 369 -0.25 -23.79 -28.68
N PRO A 370 0.52 -23.37 -29.70
CA PRO A 370 1.85 -22.83 -29.47
C PRO A 370 1.81 -21.47 -28.75
N ASP A 371 2.76 -21.21 -27.84
CA ASP A 371 2.94 -19.90 -27.24
C ASP A 371 3.97 -19.03 -28.00
N ILE A 372 3.80 -17.71 -27.94
CA ILE A 372 4.77 -16.73 -28.41
C ILE A 372 5.44 -16.12 -27.18
N PRO A 373 6.69 -16.51 -26.86
CA PRO A 373 7.34 -16.07 -25.64
C PRO A 373 7.67 -14.58 -25.69
N LEU A 374 7.18 -13.84 -24.70
CA LEU A 374 7.51 -12.41 -24.48
C LEU A 374 8.64 -12.22 -23.46
N ARG A 375 9.13 -13.31 -22.88
CA ARG A 375 10.25 -13.34 -21.95
C ARG A 375 11.46 -13.95 -22.64
N PHE A 376 12.57 -13.23 -22.66
CA PHE A 376 13.81 -13.71 -23.28
C PHE A 376 14.70 -14.37 -22.24
N ASP A 377 15.22 -15.55 -22.54
CA ASP A 377 16.09 -16.29 -21.64
C ASP A 377 17.57 -15.94 -21.88
N LEU A 378 18.12 -15.10 -21.01
CA LEU A 378 19.54 -14.74 -21.00
C LEU A 378 20.27 -15.31 -19.78
N ARG A 379 19.74 -16.40 -19.16
CA ARG A 379 20.38 -17.12 -18.04
C ARG A 379 21.85 -17.43 -18.24
N PRO A 380 22.33 -17.84 -19.43
CA PRO A 380 23.75 -18.16 -19.62
C PRO A 380 24.67 -17.01 -19.19
N LEU A 381 24.24 -15.75 -19.29
CA LEU A 381 25.02 -14.59 -18.86
C LEU A 381 25.29 -14.56 -17.34
N ARG A 382 24.49 -15.25 -16.52
CA ARG A 382 24.71 -15.33 -15.05
C ARG A 382 26.05 -15.98 -14.71
N THR A 383 26.51 -16.90 -15.55
CA THR A 383 27.83 -17.56 -15.39
C THR A 383 28.99 -16.59 -15.60
N LEU A 384 28.84 -15.61 -16.51
CA LEU A 384 29.83 -14.57 -16.78
C LEU A 384 29.83 -13.47 -15.71
N PHE A 385 28.69 -13.26 -15.03
CA PHE A 385 28.52 -12.21 -14.03
C PHE A 385 27.98 -12.79 -12.70
N PRO A 386 28.81 -13.53 -11.93
CA PRO A 386 28.36 -14.21 -10.71
C PRO A 386 27.93 -13.23 -9.61
N ASN A 387 28.62 -12.09 -9.45
CA ASN A 387 28.23 -11.07 -8.47
C ASN A 387 26.92 -10.37 -8.84
N ALA A 388 26.69 -10.10 -10.13
CA ALA A 388 25.42 -9.55 -10.63
C ALA A 388 24.24 -10.50 -10.35
N SER A 389 24.48 -11.80 -10.43
CA SER A 389 23.47 -12.83 -10.14
C SER A 389 23.07 -12.92 -8.67
N ARG A 390 23.89 -12.38 -7.76
CA ARG A 390 23.61 -12.28 -6.31
C ARG A 390 22.87 -11.00 -5.93
N VAL A 391 22.78 -10.02 -6.83
CA VAL A 391 22.07 -8.76 -6.55
C VAL A 391 20.57 -9.02 -6.54
N ALA A 392 19.88 -8.51 -5.52
CA ALA A 392 18.41 -8.56 -5.48
C ALA A 392 17.81 -7.84 -6.69
N LEU A 393 16.76 -8.45 -7.25
CA LEU A 393 16.05 -8.00 -8.44
C LEU A 393 16.84 -8.01 -9.77
N ASN A 394 17.72 -8.98 -9.97
CA ASN A 394 18.50 -9.12 -11.20
C ASN A 394 17.73 -9.70 -12.41
N GLU A 395 16.49 -10.17 -12.22
CA GLU A 395 15.70 -10.86 -13.25
C GLU A 395 15.49 -10.01 -14.51
N SER A 396 15.40 -8.68 -14.39
CA SER A 396 15.24 -7.77 -15.54
C SER A 396 16.39 -7.82 -16.55
N VAL A 397 17.60 -8.18 -16.10
CA VAL A 397 18.80 -8.22 -16.92
C VAL A 397 18.97 -9.60 -17.55
N PHE A 398 18.67 -10.66 -16.80
CA PHE A 398 18.87 -12.06 -17.25
C PHE A 398 17.63 -12.69 -17.86
N PHE A 399 16.45 -12.13 -17.61
CA PHE A 399 15.17 -12.60 -18.12
C PHE A 399 14.22 -11.45 -18.47
N PRO A 400 14.61 -10.54 -19.37
CA PRO A 400 13.80 -9.39 -19.70
C PRO A 400 12.44 -9.80 -20.27
N TYR A 401 11.40 -9.07 -19.86
CA TYR A 401 10.03 -9.23 -20.35
C TYR A 401 9.64 -8.04 -21.23
N LEU A 402 8.98 -8.30 -22.36
CA LEU A 402 8.48 -7.30 -23.28
C LEU A 402 7.00 -6.99 -23.05
N PHE A 403 6.71 -5.78 -22.60
CA PHE A 403 5.36 -5.23 -22.49
C PHE A 403 5.12 -4.21 -23.60
N PHE A 404 4.19 -4.52 -24.51
CA PHE A 404 3.92 -3.67 -25.67
C PHE A 404 3.38 -2.29 -25.26
N THR A 405 2.61 -2.24 -24.17
CA THR A 405 2.10 -0.99 -23.58
C THR A 405 3.24 -0.10 -23.14
N VAL A 406 4.28 -0.65 -22.51
CA VAL A 406 5.44 0.12 -22.04
C VAL A 406 6.24 0.68 -23.21
N VAL A 407 6.45 -0.14 -24.25
CA VAL A 407 7.10 0.30 -25.50
C VAL A 407 6.30 1.43 -26.16
N GLY A 408 4.97 1.30 -26.23
CA GLY A 408 4.09 2.33 -26.77
C GLY A 408 4.12 3.62 -25.94
N PHE A 409 4.11 3.53 -24.61
CA PHE A 409 4.18 4.70 -23.72
C PHE A 409 5.52 5.42 -23.81
N ALA A 410 6.63 4.68 -23.84
CA ALA A 410 7.98 5.21 -24.02
C ALA A 410 8.10 6.14 -25.23
N TYR A 411 7.33 5.88 -26.29
CA TYR A 411 7.27 6.73 -27.47
C TYR A 411 6.78 8.16 -27.19
N PHE A 412 5.89 8.34 -26.20
CA PHE A 412 5.36 9.64 -25.80
C PHE A 412 6.26 10.39 -24.78
N LEU A 413 7.26 9.71 -24.22
CA LEU A 413 8.13 10.26 -23.17
C LEU A 413 9.31 11.04 -23.72
N PRO A 414 9.87 12.03 -22.98
CA PRO A 414 11.16 12.60 -23.33
C PRO A 414 12.24 11.52 -23.44
N ARG A 415 13.15 11.63 -24.43
CA ARG A 415 14.20 10.62 -24.69
C ARG A 415 15.04 10.30 -23.45
N ALA A 416 15.45 11.33 -22.70
CA ALA A 416 16.22 11.19 -21.46
C ALA A 416 15.47 10.40 -20.38
N VAL A 417 14.15 10.58 -20.28
CA VAL A 417 13.31 9.88 -19.29
C VAL A 417 13.20 8.40 -19.67
N SER A 418 12.86 8.09 -20.93
CA SER A 418 12.75 6.71 -21.40
C SER A 418 14.09 5.96 -21.30
N LEU A 419 15.21 6.63 -21.62
CA LEU A 419 16.54 6.07 -21.43
C LEU A 419 16.80 5.77 -19.96
N SER A 420 16.54 6.72 -19.07
CA SER A 420 16.78 6.59 -17.63
C SER A 420 15.98 5.45 -17.00
N LEU A 421 14.70 5.31 -17.36
CA LEU A 421 13.88 4.18 -16.93
C LEU A 421 14.42 2.86 -17.52
N GLY A 422 14.84 2.88 -18.78
CA GLY A 422 15.35 1.71 -19.49
C GLY A 422 16.64 1.13 -18.94
N VAL A 423 17.63 1.98 -18.67
CA VAL A 423 18.95 1.54 -18.16
C VAL A 423 19.00 1.40 -16.65
N SER A 424 17.96 1.82 -15.94
CA SER A 424 17.92 1.88 -14.46
C SER A 424 18.34 0.57 -13.80
N MET A 425 17.74 -0.55 -14.20
CA MET A 425 17.99 -1.86 -13.58
C MET A 425 19.34 -2.44 -13.97
N MET A 426 19.83 -2.15 -15.18
CA MET A 426 21.19 -2.53 -15.58
C MET A 426 22.23 -1.84 -14.69
N LEU A 427 22.05 -0.54 -14.44
CA LEU A 427 22.92 0.22 -13.53
C LEU A 427 22.76 -0.22 -12.07
N TRP A 428 21.53 -0.54 -11.63
CA TRP A 428 21.29 -1.11 -10.30
C TRP A 428 22.04 -2.42 -10.09
N VAL A 429 21.94 -3.36 -11.06
CA VAL A 429 22.63 -4.65 -10.99
C VAL A 429 24.15 -4.47 -11.09
N ALA A 430 24.63 -3.56 -11.93
CA ALA A 430 26.06 -3.27 -12.04
C ALA A 430 26.63 -2.67 -10.74
N ALA A 431 25.99 -1.64 -10.19
CA ALA A 431 26.38 -1.05 -8.91
C ALA A 431 26.25 -2.05 -7.76
N GLY A 432 25.16 -2.82 -7.73
CA GLY A 432 24.94 -3.87 -6.75
C GLY A 432 26.00 -4.97 -6.82
N ALA A 433 26.47 -5.35 -8.01
CA ALA A 433 27.52 -6.35 -8.17
C ALA A 433 28.84 -5.90 -7.55
N VAL A 434 29.16 -4.59 -7.67
CA VAL A 434 30.32 -3.99 -6.99
C VAL A 434 30.13 -4.04 -5.48
N LEU A 435 28.96 -3.62 -4.97
CA LEU A 435 28.67 -3.64 -3.53
C LEU A 435 28.74 -5.05 -2.94
N VAL A 436 28.14 -6.03 -3.61
CA VAL A 436 28.20 -7.45 -3.21
C VAL A 436 29.64 -7.95 -3.23
N SER A 437 30.48 -7.53 -4.19
CA SER A 437 31.91 -7.90 -4.21
C SER A 437 32.71 -7.33 -3.03
N LEU A 438 32.24 -6.22 -2.44
CA LEU A 438 32.79 -5.61 -1.24
C LEU A 438 32.17 -6.17 0.06
N GLY A 439 31.35 -7.22 -0.03
CA GLY A 439 30.66 -7.82 1.12
C GLY A 439 29.46 -7.03 1.62
N ILE A 440 29.00 -6.02 0.87
CA ILE A 440 27.83 -5.20 1.23
C ILE A 440 26.57 -5.86 0.63
N PRO A 441 25.63 -6.32 1.47
CA PRO A 441 24.41 -6.96 0.97
C PRO A 441 23.49 -5.93 0.31
N VAL A 442 22.89 -6.33 -0.82
CA VAL A 442 21.91 -5.53 -1.56
C VAL A 442 20.57 -6.26 -1.53
N SER A 443 19.59 -5.70 -0.83
CA SER A 443 18.29 -6.34 -0.57
C SER A 443 17.13 -5.61 -1.26
N TYR A 444 16.10 -6.38 -1.62
CA TYR A 444 14.80 -5.85 -2.06
C TYR A 444 13.74 -5.87 -0.94
N ASP A 445 14.02 -6.48 0.20
CA ASP A 445 13.03 -6.55 1.27
C ASP A 445 12.67 -5.15 1.77
N LYS A 446 11.46 -4.69 1.42
CA LYS A 446 10.92 -3.39 1.82
C LYS A 446 10.41 -3.38 3.26
N PHE A 447 10.30 -4.55 3.90
CA PHE A 447 9.63 -4.72 5.18
C PHE A 447 10.59 -4.81 6.37
N THR A 448 11.86 -5.08 6.12
CA THR A 448 12.92 -5.05 7.13
C THR A 448 13.74 -3.76 7.02
N PRO A 449 14.25 -3.22 8.12
CA PRO A 449 15.23 -2.15 8.07
C PRO A 449 16.43 -2.59 7.23
N SER A 450 16.80 -1.80 6.22
CA SER A 450 17.97 -2.11 5.39
C SER A 450 18.58 -0.85 4.81
N ASN A 451 19.88 -0.89 4.55
CA ASN A 451 20.62 0.19 3.92
C ASN A 451 20.06 0.54 2.53
N THR A 452 19.52 -0.44 1.81
CA THR A 452 18.84 -0.17 0.54
C THR A 452 17.52 0.58 0.73
N ASN A 453 16.74 0.28 1.77
CA ASN A 453 15.53 1.05 2.09
C ASN A 453 15.86 2.49 2.52
N ALA A 454 16.93 2.69 3.28
CA ALA A 454 17.44 4.03 3.60
C ALA A 454 17.83 4.82 2.36
N LEU A 455 18.56 4.20 1.41
CA LEU A 455 18.90 4.85 0.13
C LEU A 455 17.66 5.25 -0.65
N ARG A 456 16.65 4.38 -0.74
CA ARG A 456 15.39 4.73 -1.43
C ARG A 456 14.64 5.84 -0.70
N LEU A 457 14.61 5.85 0.64
CA LEU A 457 14.06 6.97 1.43
C LEU A 457 14.80 8.27 1.12
N GLY A 458 16.13 8.22 1.10
CA GLY A 458 16.99 9.34 0.70
C GLY A 458 16.62 9.88 -0.68
N SER A 459 16.47 9.01 -1.67
CA SER A 459 16.08 9.40 -3.03
C SER A 459 14.67 10.02 -3.07
N TYR A 460 13.71 9.51 -2.29
CA TYR A 460 12.38 10.10 -2.18
C TYR A 460 12.44 11.48 -1.50
N LEU A 461 13.20 11.64 -0.42
CA LEU A 461 13.43 12.93 0.23
C LEU A 461 14.12 13.94 -0.69
N GLY A 462 15.12 13.50 -1.46
CA GLY A 462 15.78 14.31 -2.48
C GLY A 462 14.80 14.77 -3.56
N MET A 463 13.89 13.89 -4.01
CA MET A 463 12.87 14.26 -4.97
C MET A 463 11.86 15.25 -4.38
N LEU A 464 11.41 15.03 -3.15
CA LEU A 464 10.53 15.97 -2.45
C LEU A 464 11.20 17.34 -2.31
N ALA A 465 12.48 17.39 -1.93
CA ALA A 465 13.25 18.62 -1.86
C ALA A 465 13.28 19.34 -3.21
N MET A 466 13.47 18.62 -4.32
CA MET A 466 13.41 19.21 -5.66
C MET A 466 12.01 19.73 -6.02
N ILE A 467 10.95 18.97 -5.72
CA ILE A 467 9.56 19.41 -5.95
C ILE A 467 9.27 20.70 -5.16
N LEU A 468 9.63 20.74 -3.88
CA LEU A 468 9.43 21.91 -3.03
C LEU A 468 10.28 23.09 -3.52
N TYR A 469 11.52 22.84 -3.95
CA TYR A 469 12.40 23.88 -4.47
C TYR A 469 11.87 24.51 -5.75
N THR A 470 11.43 23.73 -6.75
CA THR A 470 10.90 24.26 -8.02
C THR A 470 9.59 25.02 -7.81
N GLY A 471 8.73 24.55 -6.91
CA GLY A 471 7.43 25.17 -6.61
C GLY A 471 7.41 26.15 -5.42
N ARG A 472 8.55 26.44 -4.77
CA ARG A 472 8.62 27.14 -3.47
C ARG A 472 7.80 28.43 -3.39
N ARG A 473 7.84 29.25 -4.45
CA ARG A 473 7.11 30.53 -4.51
C ARG A 473 5.59 30.30 -4.52
N TYR A 474 5.15 29.29 -5.26
CA TYR A 474 3.74 28.91 -5.35
C TYR A 474 3.22 28.31 -4.05
N TYR A 475 3.90 27.28 -3.54
CA TYR A 475 3.45 26.59 -2.34
C TYR A 475 3.46 27.52 -1.12
N ALA A 476 4.47 28.39 -1.00
CA ALA A 476 4.49 29.42 0.05
C ALA A 476 3.34 30.43 -0.10
N ALA A 477 2.98 30.82 -1.33
CA ALA A 477 1.84 31.71 -1.56
C ALA A 477 0.51 31.05 -1.17
N VAL A 478 0.29 29.78 -1.55
CA VAL A 478 -0.91 29.01 -1.17
C VAL A 478 -1.00 28.84 0.35
N LEU A 479 0.12 28.53 1.02
CA LEU A 479 0.17 28.39 2.47
C LEU A 479 -0.15 29.72 3.18
N ARG A 480 0.44 30.84 2.75
CA ARG A 480 0.13 32.17 3.31
C ARG A 480 -1.32 32.58 3.12
N ALA A 481 -1.88 32.32 1.93
CA ALA A 481 -3.29 32.58 1.64
C ALA A 481 -4.23 31.67 2.47
N SER A 482 -3.80 30.47 2.83
CA SER A 482 -4.61 29.55 3.64
C SER A 482 -4.76 30.00 5.09
N ALA A 483 -3.72 30.64 5.66
CA ALA A 483 -3.67 31.09 7.05
C ALA A 483 -4.50 32.37 7.27
N LEU A 484 -4.13 33.51 6.69
CA LEU A 484 -4.77 34.82 6.94
C LEU A 484 -4.61 35.87 5.80
N GLY A 485 -4.03 35.50 4.65
CA GLY A 485 -3.68 36.48 3.59
C GLY A 485 -4.76 36.68 2.51
N PRO A 486 -4.83 37.87 1.88
CA PRO A 486 -5.60 38.03 0.64
C PRO A 486 -5.06 37.07 -0.42
N SER A 487 -5.94 36.27 -1.02
CA SER A 487 -5.57 35.39 -2.12
C SER A 487 -5.72 36.15 -3.44
N ASP A 488 -4.66 36.17 -4.25
CA ASP A 488 -4.78 36.55 -5.67
C ASP A 488 -5.27 35.31 -6.45
N PRO A 489 -6.50 35.28 -6.97
CA PRO A 489 -7.03 34.12 -7.69
C PRO A 489 -6.21 33.76 -8.95
N ALA A 490 -5.47 34.71 -9.53
CA ALA A 490 -4.63 34.47 -10.70
C ALA A 490 -3.37 33.65 -10.35
N HIS A 491 -2.79 33.88 -9.17
CA HIS A 491 -1.56 33.21 -8.73
C HIS A 491 -1.80 32.07 -7.74
N THR A 492 -2.91 32.10 -7.01
CA THR A 492 -3.32 31.13 -5.99
C THR A 492 -4.77 30.69 -6.23
N PRO A 493 -4.99 29.57 -6.94
CA PRO A 493 -6.33 29.08 -7.21
C PRO A 493 -7.13 28.87 -5.91
N PRO A 494 -8.40 29.32 -5.81
CA PRO A 494 -9.20 29.14 -4.60
C PRO A 494 -9.34 27.67 -4.17
N SER A 495 -9.40 26.75 -5.14
CA SER A 495 -9.43 25.30 -4.88
C SER A 495 -8.17 24.81 -4.17
N ALA A 496 -6.99 25.33 -4.52
CA ALA A 496 -5.73 24.98 -3.87
C ALA A 496 -5.65 25.54 -2.45
N VAL A 497 -6.18 26.75 -2.21
CA VAL A 497 -6.24 27.35 -0.86
C VAL A 497 -7.17 26.55 0.06
N TRP A 498 -8.36 26.18 -0.41
CA TRP A 498 -9.27 25.34 0.36
C TRP A 498 -8.71 23.93 0.58
N ALA A 499 -8.09 23.32 -0.44
CA ALA A 499 -7.42 22.04 -0.29
C ALA A 499 -6.28 22.12 0.74
N MET A 500 -5.52 23.22 0.79
CA MET A 500 -4.49 23.44 1.81
C MET A 500 -5.09 23.51 3.22
N ARG A 501 -6.18 24.26 3.42
CA ARG A 501 -6.89 24.30 4.71
C ARG A 501 -7.37 22.91 5.14
N LEU A 502 -7.88 22.12 4.21
CA LEU A 502 -8.30 20.74 4.49
C LEU A 502 -7.10 19.86 4.86
N VAL A 503 -5.95 19.97 4.18
CA VAL A 503 -4.73 19.22 4.55
C VAL A 503 -4.28 19.58 5.97
N LEU A 504 -4.30 20.87 6.34
CA LEU A 504 -3.94 21.34 7.67
C LEU A 504 -4.87 20.81 8.78
N ILE A 505 -6.06 20.31 8.45
CA ILE A 505 -7.00 19.69 9.39
C ILE A 505 -6.91 18.15 9.34
N ILE A 506 -6.91 17.57 8.14
CA ILE A 506 -6.94 16.13 7.90
C ILE A 506 -5.66 15.46 8.41
N VAL A 507 -4.49 16.09 8.22
CA VAL A 507 -3.22 15.49 8.64
C VAL A 507 -3.14 15.40 10.17
N PRO A 508 -3.38 16.46 10.96
CA PRO A 508 -3.48 16.33 12.42
C PRO A 508 -4.57 15.37 12.88
N LEU A 509 -5.73 15.34 12.20
CA LEU A 509 -6.79 14.38 12.53
C LEU A 509 -6.37 12.93 12.30
N LEU A 510 -5.62 12.64 11.23
CA LEU A 510 -5.07 11.31 10.97
C LEU A 510 -4.01 10.93 12.01
N VAL A 511 -3.14 11.87 12.41
CA VAL A 511 -2.17 11.66 13.49
C VAL A 511 -2.89 11.40 14.82
N ALA A 512 -3.92 12.19 15.15
CA ALA A 512 -4.72 12.01 16.36
C ALA A 512 -5.48 10.68 16.36
N LEU A 513 -5.99 10.25 15.20
CA LEU A 513 -6.63 8.94 15.04
C LEU A 513 -5.63 7.82 15.33
N LEU A 514 -4.45 7.84 14.71
CA LEU A 514 -3.40 6.85 14.97
C LEU A 514 -2.93 6.88 16.43
N TYR A 515 -2.83 8.07 17.04
CA TYR A 515 -2.55 8.22 18.46
C TYR A 515 -3.60 7.56 19.35
N ALA A 516 -4.89 7.74 19.04
CA ALA A 516 -5.98 7.09 19.75
C ALA A 516 -5.96 5.56 19.66
N SER A 517 -5.24 4.98 18.69
CA SER A 517 -5.03 3.53 18.59
C SER A 517 -3.94 2.98 19.48
N GLY A 518 -3.12 3.84 20.09
CA GLY A 518 -1.96 3.45 20.90
C GLY A 518 -0.61 3.80 20.27
N LEU A 519 -0.58 4.29 19.03
CA LEU A 519 0.67 4.69 18.37
C LEU A 519 1.08 6.06 18.86
N ASP A 520 2.17 6.14 19.62
CA ASP A 520 2.64 7.40 20.15
C ASP A 520 2.84 8.49 19.07
N TRP A 521 2.57 9.74 19.43
CA TRP A 521 2.36 10.81 18.45
C TRP A 521 3.58 11.12 17.55
N PRO A 522 4.86 11.01 18.00
CA PRO A 522 6.00 11.23 17.10
C PRO A 522 6.07 10.16 16.02
N LEU A 523 5.82 8.89 16.39
CA LEU A 523 5.79 7.78 15.44
C LEU A 523 4.62 7.91 14.47
N ALA A 524 3.44 8.29 14.97
CA ALA A 524 2.26 8.57 14.14
C ALA A 524 2.55 9.70 13.14
N LEU A 525 3.19 10.79 13.56
CA LEU A 525 3.58 11.89 12.69
C LEU A 525 4.58 11.43 11.61
N MET A 526 5.64 10.70 11.99
CA MET A 526 6.65 10.18 11.06
C MET A 526 6.06 9.20 10.06
N LEU A 527 5.14 8.33 10.51
CA LEU A 527 4.41 7.40 9.67
C LEU A 527 3.56 8.14 8.63
N VAL A 528 2.74 9.11 9.07
CA VAL A 528 1.90 9.91 8.17
C VAL A 528 2.76 10.70 7.19
N ALA A 529 3.84 11.34 7.65
CA ALA A 529 4.77 12.06 6.80
C ALA A 529 5.40 11.13 5.73
N SER A 530 5.79 9.92 6.11
CA SER A 530 6.33 8.91 5.19
C SER A 530 5.30 8.45 4.15
N CYS A 531 4.05 8.21 4.57
CA CYS A 531 2.95 7.89 3.64
C CYS A 531 2.70 9.03 2.64
N LEU A 532 2.65 10.28 3.11
CA LEU A 532 2.46 11.45 2.26
C LEU A 532 3.64 11.68 1.30
N LEU A 533 4.87 11.46 1.76
CA LEU A 533 6.08 11.49 0.94
C LEU A 533 5.95 10.51 -0.24
N VAL A 534 5.58 9.25 0.02
CA VAL A 534 5.47 8.25 -1.04
C VAL A 534 4.38 8.59 -2.03
N VAL A 535 3.19 9.03 -1.60
CA VAL A 535 2.11 9.36 -2.55
C VAL A 535 2.44 10.58 -3.42
N VAL A 536 3.10 11.60 -2.85
CA VAL A 536 3.53 12.81 -3.61
C VAL A 536 4.60 12.46 -4.63
N VAL A 537 5.68 11.78 -4.20
CA VAL A 537 6.79 11.43 -5.09
C VAL A 537 6.34 10.44 -6.17
N THR A 538 5.56 9.42 -5.82
CA THR A 538 4.98 8.48 -6.80
C THR A 538 4.11 9.22 -7.80
N SER A 539 3.24 10.13 -7.34
CA SER A 539 2.42 10.94 -8.24
C SER A 539 3.26 11.80 -9.18
N ARG A 540 4.37 12.36 -8.70
CA ARG A 540 5.29 13.12 -9.55
C ARG A 540 5.91 12.23 -10.63
N ILE A 541 6.42 11.05 -10.27
CA ILE A 541 6.99 10.09 -11.23
C ILE A 541 5.97 9.76 -12.31
N VAL A 542 4.74 9.40 -11.93
CA VAL A 542 3.69 9.01 -12.89
C VAL A 542 3.32 10.16 -13.82
N CYS A 543 3.10 11.37 -13.27
CA CYS A 543 2.72 12.55 -14.06
C CYS A 543 3.84 13.05 -14.98
N GLU A 544 5.10 12.95 -14.57
CA GLU A 544 6.25 13.42 -15.35
C GLU A 544 6.72 12.39 -16.39
N THR A 545 6.77 11.12 -15.98
CA THR A 545 7.45 10.07 -16.75
C THR A 545 6.51 9.05 -17.38
N GLY A 546 5.23 9.01 -17.02
CA GLY A 546 4.31 8.00 -17.54
C GLY A 546 4.65 6.57 -17.13
N CYS A 547 5.59 6.37 -16.18
CA CYS A 547 5.82 5.09 -15.55
C CYS A 547 4.58 4.71 -14.75
N PHE A 548 3.68 3.95 -15.38
CA PHE A 548 2.36 3.66 -14.84
C PHE A 548 2.36 2.52 -13.82
N LEU A 549 3.46 1.77 -13.68
CA LEU A 549 3.66 0.85 -12.57
C LEU A 549 4.82 1.38 -11.73
N VAL A 550 4.51 1.79 -10.50
CA VAL A 550 5.51 2.19 -9.50
C VAL A 550 5.19 1.42 -8.23
N SER A 551 6.12 0.58 -7.78
CA SER A 551 5.97 -0.16 -6.53
C SER A 551 6.51 0.64 -5.34
N GLY A 552 6.05 0.30 -4.14
CA GLY A 552 6.49 0.94 -2.92
C GLY A 552 8.00 0.77 -2.70
N PRO A 553 8.75 1.87 -2.51
CA PRO A 553 10.20 1.83 -2.38
C PRO A 553 10.65 1.19 -1.06
N PHE A 554 9.90 1.40 0.00
CA PHE A 554 10.17 0.94 1.37
C PHE A 554 8.86 0.93 2.16
N MET A 555 8.80 0.17 3.25
CA MET A 555 7.72 0.25 4.22
C MET A 555 8.02 1.36 5.24
N PRO A 556 7.08 2.28 5.53
CA PRO A 556 7.28 3.33 6.54
C PRO A 556 7.79 2.80 7.89
N ALA A 557 7.22 1.69 8.39
CA ALA A 557 7.66 1.08 9.65
C ALA A 557 9.13 0.64 9.63
N ALA A 558 9.61 0.10 8.50
CA ALA A 558 10.97 -0.40 8.36
C ALA A 558 12.00 0.74 8.35
N VAL A 559 11.70 1.86 7.70
CA VAL A 559 12.59 3.03 7.69
C VAL A 559 12.55 3.81 9.00
N ILE A 560 11.40 3.87 9.67
CA ILE A 560 11.29 4.46 11.02
C ILE A 560 12.16 3.64 11.98
N LEU A 561 12.04 2.31 11.97
CA LEU A 561 12.86 1.43 12.80
C LEU A 561 14.36 1.53 12.45
N GLY A 562 14.72 1.58 11.17
CA GLY A 562 16.12 1.74 10.77
C GLY A 562 16.75 3.08 11.20
N LEU A 563 15.99 4.17 11.16
CA LEU A 563 16.48 5.50 11.51
C LEU A 563 16.47 5.81 13.00
N LEU A 564 15.50 5.28 13.75
CA LEU A 564 15.37 5.56 15.17
C LEU A 564 16.03 4.50 16.05
N GLY A 565 16.16 3.26 15.57
CA GLY A 565 16.56 2.12 16.40
C GLY A 565 15.37 1.47 17.10
N TYR A 566 15.58 0.26 17.62
CA TYR A 566 14.50 -0.51 18.24
C TYR A 566 14.08 0.08 19.60
N GLU A 567 15.03 0.59 20.39
CA GLU A 567 14.77 1.19 21.70
C GLU A 567 13.86 2.43 21.62
N ALA A 568 14.12 3.32 20.66
CA ALA A 568 13.28 4.50 20.43
C ALA A 568 11.91 4.18 19.82
N VAL A 569 11.71 3.02 19.19
CA VAL A 569 10.43 2.66 18.55
C VAL A 569 9.57 1.81 19.49
N GLY A 570 10.16 0.82 20.13
CA GLY A 570 9.49 -0.15 20.99
C GLY A 570 8.57 -1.13 20.23
N PRO A 571 8.19 -2.24 20.86
CA PRO A 571 7.41 -3.31 20.22
C PRO A 571 6.01 -2.85 19.77
N THR A 572 5.29 -2.11 20.63
CA THR A 572 3.96 -1.56 20.32
C THR A 572 4.03 -0.56 19.17
N GLY A 573 5.01 0.35 19.21
CA GLY A 573 5.22 1.37 18.19
C GLY A 573 5.54 0.74 16.84
N PHE A 574 6.39 -0.28 16.82
CA PHE A 574 6.71 -1.04 15.61
C PHE A 574 5.49 -1.80 15.06
N ALA A 575 4.78 -2.54 15.90
CA ALA A 575 3.61 -3.32 15.51
C ALA A 575 2.54 -2.43 14.85
N LEU A 576 2.15 -1.34 15.51
CA LEU A 576 1.14 -0.40 14.98
C LEU A 576 1.63 0.33 13.74
N SER A 577 2.90 0.74 13.69
CA SER A 577 3.47 1.37 12.49
C SER A 577 3.47 0.40 11.31
N ALA A 578 3.72 -0.88 11.55
CA ALA A 578 3.70 -1.91 10.52
C ALA A 578 2.28 -2.18 10.03
N PHE A 579 1.30 -2.35 10.94
CA PHE A 579 -0.12 -2.46 10.59
C PHE A 579 -0.59 -1.29 9.72
N ALA A 580 -0.35 -0.07 10.20
CA ALA A 580 -0.77 1.13 9.51
C ALA A 580 0.00 1.33 8.20
N GLY A 581 1.31 1.09 8.17
CA GLY A 581 2.12 1.14 6.96
C GLY A 581 1.60 0.22 5.85
N PHE A 582 1.19 -1.01 6.19
CA PHE A 582 0.62 -1.95 5.23
C PHE A 582 -0.79 -1.56 4.78
N LEU A 583 -1.68 -1.24 5.71
CA LEU A 583 -3.07 -0.92 5.37
C LEU A 583 -3.19 0.37 4.57
N LEU A 584 -2.31 1.34 4.83
CA LEU A 584 -2.33 2.63 4.18
C LEU A 584 -1.49 2.68 2.89
N LEU A 585 -0.41 1.89 2.81
CA LEU A 585 0.61 2.03 1.77
C LEU A 585 1.32 0.71 1.40
N GLY A 586 0.77 -0.45 1.76
CA GLY A 586 1.43 -1.75 1.58
C GLY A 586 1.84 -2.03 0.13
N ASP A 587 1.07 -1.49 -0.82
CA ASP A 587 1.39 -1.51 -2.24
C ASP A 587 0.89 -0.23 -2.94
N PRO A 588 1.75 0.80 -3.09
CA PRO A 588 1.35 2.09 -3.60
C PRO A 588 1.18 2.13 -5.13
N ARG A 589 1.25 1.00 -5.84
CA ARG A 589 0.97 0.96 -7.30
C ARG A 589 -0.46 1.34 -7.68
N THR A 590 -1.35 1.42 -6.68
CA THR A 590 -2.70 1.95 -6.78
C THR A 590 -2.95 3.08 -5.77
N ALA A 591 -1.92 3.85 -5.41
CA ALA A 591 -2.09 5.03 -4.56
C ALA A 591 -3.08 6.03 -5.18
N VAL A 592 -3.80 6.78 -4.34
CA VAL A 592 -4.88 7.68 -4.77
C VAL A 592 -4.36 8.88 -5.57
N MET A 593 -3.31 9.55 -5.09
CA MET A 593 -2.85 10.82 -5.66
C MET A 593 -2.48 10.74 -7.16
N PRO A 594 -1.74 9.73 -7.65
CA PRO A 594 -1.44 9.59 -9.07
C PRO A 594 -2.69 9.49 -9.96
N PHE A 595 -3.71 8.72 -9.55
CA PHE A 595 -4.97 8.61 -10.29
C PHE A 595 -5.70 9.95 -10.36
N VAL A 596 -5.82 10.62 -9.21
CA VAL A 596 -6.47 11.93 -9.11
C VAL A 596 -5.73 12.99 -9.94
N ALA A 597 -4.39 13.04 -9.87
CA ALA A 597 -3.61 14.03 -10.62
C ALA A 597 -3.77 13.87 -12.15
N ASN A 598 -3.78 12.63 -12.65
CA ASN A 598 -4.07 12.36 -14.06
C ASN A 598 -5.54 12.66 -14.41
N GLY A 599 -6.48 12.37 -13.49
CA GLY A 599 -7.89 12.72 -13.64
C GLY A 599 -8.12 14.23 -13.72
N LEU A 600 -7.44 15.03 -12.89
CA LEU A 600 -7.48 16.49 -12.94
C LEU A 600 -6.99 17.00 -14.30
N LYS A 601 -5.88 16.47 -14.82
CA LYS A 601 -5.38 16.85 -16.16
C LYS A 601 -6.39 16.55 -17.27
N LEU A 602 -7.05 15.39 -17.22
CA LEU A 602 -8.10 15.02 -18.18
C LEU A 602 -9.33 15.96 -18.10
N PHE A 603 -9.63 16.49 -16.92
CA PHE A 603 -10.70 17.47 -16.73
C PHE A 603 -10.39 18.85 -17.33
N GLU A 604 -9.12 19.27 -17.30
CA GLU A 604 -8.67 20.59 -17.74
C GLU A 604 -8.64 20.77 -19.26
N THR A 605 -8.23 19.74 -20.02
CA THR A 605 -8.07 19.80 -21.50
C THR A 605 -9.36 20.11 -22.27
N ARG A 606 -10.49 20.25 -21.56
CA ARG A 606 -11.74 20.85 -22.08
C ARG A 606 -11.60 22.29 -22.59
N GLY A 607 -10.54 23.00 -22.23
CA GLY A 607 -10.34 24.41 -22.61
C GLY A 607 -9.55 24.65 -23.90
N GLU A 608 -8.73 23.71 -24.36
CA GLU A 608 -7.74 24.01 -25.43
C GLU A 608 -8.30 23.89 -26.86
N ALA A 609 -9.43 23.20 -27.06
CA ALA A 609 -9.99 22.94 -28.39
C ALA A 609 -10.58 24.19 -29.10
N ASP A 610 -10.77 25.30 -28.37
CA ASP A 610 -11.32 26.58 -28.87
C ASP A 610 -10.33 27.75 -28.66
N GLY A 611 -9.09 27.47 -28.23
CA GLY A 611 -8.05 28.49 -27.99
C GLY A 611 -8.35 29.52 -26.88
N SER A 612 -9.53 29.48 -26.25
CA SER A 612 -9.91 30.42 -25.19
C SER A 612 -9.50 29.90 -23.79
N PRO A 613 -8.72 30.66 -22.99
CA PRO A 613 -8.40 30.30 -21.63
C PRO A 613 -9.66 30.42 -20.75
N ARG A 614 -10.35 29.30 -20.52
CA ARG A 614 -11.46 29.24 -19.55
C ARG A 614 -10.92 28.83 -18.17
N PRO A 615 -11.44 29.41 -17.08
CA PRO A 615 -11.04 29.02 -15.73
C PRO A 615 -11.35 27.53 -15.51
N THR A 616 -10.31 26.75 -15.22
CA THR A 616 -10.40 25.33 -14.94
C THR A 616 -11.24 25.12 -13.69
N ASN A 617 -12.31 24.33 -13.76
CA ASN A 617 -13.17 24.07 -12.61
C ASN A 617 -12.61 22.95 -11.73
N THR A 618 -11.31 23.05 -11.41
CA THR A 618 -10.53 22.10 -10.59
C THR A 618 -11.18 21.91 -9.22
N GLY A 619 -11.84 22.94 -8.68
CA GLY A 619 -12.64 22.86 -7.46
C GLY A 619 -13.83 21.90 -7.56
N ARG A 620 -14.66 22.01 -8.62
CA ARG A 620 -15.77 21.05 -8.82
C ARG A 620 -15.27 19.63 -9.08
N ALA A 621 -14.18 19.48 -9.84
CA ALA A 621 -13.56 18.17 -10.07
C ALA A 621 -13.09 17.55 -8.73
N GLY A 622 -12.46 18.33 -7.85
CA GLY A 622 -12.04 17.90 -6.52
C GLY A 622 -13.20 17.34 -5.68
N TRP A 623 -14.33 18.04 -5.61
CA TRP A 623 -15.51 17.56 -4.87
C TRP A 623 -16.14 16.30 -5.47
N LEU A 624 -16.21 16.21 -6.80
CA LEU A 624 -16.69 14.99 -7.47
C LEU A 624 -15.77 13.80 -7.18
N PHE A 625 -14.45 14.00 -7.22
CA PHE A 625 -13.49 12.96 -6.89
C PHE A 625 -13.56 12.55 -5.42
N ALA A 626 -13.79 13.49 -4.50
CA ALA A 626 -14.03 13.16 -3.09
C ALA A 626 -15.26 12.25 -2.94
N GLY A 627 -16.37 12.59 -3.62
CA GLY A 627 -17.59 11.77 -3.61
C GLY A 627 -17.37 10.38 -4.19
N VAL A 628 -16.69 10.27 -5.34
CA VAL A 628 -16.36 8.98 -5.96
C VAL A 628 -15.42 8.16 -5.08
N LEU A 629 -14.44 8.79 -4.43
CA LEU A 629 -13.48 8.13 -3.55
C LEU A 629 -14.16 7.56 -2.29
N VAL A 630 -15.12 8.29 -1.70
CA VAL A 630 -15.94 7.78 -0.59
C VAL A 630 -16.85 6.64 -1.05
N LEU A 631 -17.52 6.82 -2.19
CA LEU A 631 -18.43 5.80 -2.74
C LEU A 631 -17.68 4.52 -3.12
N SER A 632 -16.52 4.63 -3.74
CA SER A 632 -15.68 3.49 -4.11
C SER A 632 -15.15 2.76 -2.88
N MET A 633 -14.79 3.48 -1.81
CA MET A 633 -14.42 2.88 -0.52
C MET A 633 -15.56 2.01 0.03
N VAL A 634 -16.80 2.51 0.01
CA VAL A 634 -17.96 1.77 0.52
C VAL A 634 -18.28 0.55 -0.35
N VAL A 635 -18.37 0.73 -1.67
CA VAL A 635 -18.77 -0.33 -2.58
C VAL A 635 -17.73 -1.44 -2.68
N ALA A 636 -16.44 -1.09 -2.75
CA ALA A 636 -15.37 -2.08 -2.69
C ALA A 636 -15.31 -2.81 -1.36
N GLY A 637 -15.62 -2.12 -0.25
CA GLY A 637 -15.71 -2.72 1.08
C GLY A 637 -16.82 -3.75 1.18
N LEU A 638 -18.03 -3.39 0.74
CA LEU A 638 -19.17 -4.29 0.72
C LEU A 638 -18.87 -5.52 -0.15
N ALA A 639 -18.36 -5.33 -1.37
CA ALA A 639 -18.01 -6.44 -2.25
C ALA A 639 -16.92 -7.34 -1.66
N THR A 640 -15.83 -6.75 -1.17
CA THR A 640 -14.66 -7.50 -0.68
C THR A 640 -14.97 -8.26 0.62
N VAL A 641 -15.61 -7.60 1.58
CA VAL A 641 -15.95 -8.25 2.87
C VAL A 641 -16.96 -9.37 2.63
N SER A 642 -17.99 -9.15 1.81
CA SER A 642 -19.00 -10.17 1.52
C SER A 642 -18.39 -11.38 0.80
N LEU A 643 -17.53 -11.16 -0.21
CA LEU A 643 -16.83 -12.25 -0.90
C LEU A 643 -15.89 -13.03 0.02
N LYS A 644 -15.14 -12.33 0.89
CA LYS A 644 -14.24 -12.99 1.86
C LYS A 644 -15.00 -13.72 2.96
N HIS A 645 -16.16 -13.23 3.38
CA HIS A 645 -17.03 -13.93 4.31
C HIS A 645 -17.63 -15.19 3.67
N GLU A 646 -18.06 -15.11 2.41
CA GLU A 646 -18.67 -16.26 1.71
C GLU A 646 -17.66 -17.40 1.53
N ARG A 647 -16.42 -17.08 1.14
CA ARG A 647 -15.39 -18.06 0.76
C ARG A 647 -14.35 -18.36 1.83
N GLY A 648 -14.33 -17.56 2.89
CA GLY A 648 -13.29 -17.58 3.88
C GLY A 648 -12.03 -16.85 3.42
N VAL A 649 -11.40 -16.15 4.36
CA VAL A 649 -10.08 -15.52 4.17
C VAL A 649 -9.02 -16.57 3.88
N LEU A 650 -9.13 -17.78 4.44
CA LEU A 650 -8.16 -18.86 4.20
C LEU A 650 -8.30 -19.51 2.83
N GLY A 651 -9.49 -19.47 2.22
CA GLY A 651 -9.71 -19.86 0.84
C GLY A 651 -9.14 -18.84 -0.17
N ASN A 652 -8.71 -17.66 0.29
CA ASN A 652 -8.08 -16.67 -0.57
C ASN A 652 -6.71 -17.14 -1.02
N THR A 653 -6.50 -17.24 -2.33
CA THR A 653 -5.21 -17.68 -2.89
C THR A 653 -4.21 -16.54 -3.09
N ASP A 654 -4.56 -15.30 -2.77
CA ASP A 654 -3.59 -14.20 -2.71
C ASP A 654 -2.69 -14.38 -1.47
N ASP A 655 -1.67 -15.22 -1.60
CA ASP A 655 -0.72 -15.55 -0.54
C ASP A 655 -0.03 -14.31 0.03
N TYR A 656 0.20 -13.30 -0.80
CA TYR A 656 0.80 -12.05 -0.36
C TYR A 656 -0.14 -11.29 0.60
N ALA A 657 -1.42 -11.16 0.26
CA ALA A 657 -2.41 -10.50 1.12
C ALA A 657 -2.87 -11.36 2.31
N LEU A 658 -2.75 -12.69 2.22
CA LEU A 658 -3.15 -13.63 3.26
C LEU A 658 -2.04 -13.88 4.29
N ARG A 659 -0.82 -14.17 3.82
CA ARG A 659 0.28 -14.62 4.68
C ARG A 659 1.33 -13.55 4.84
N HIS A 660 1.91 -13.06 3.74
CA HIS A 660 3.06 -12.15 3.84
C HIS A 660 2.68 -10.87 4.58
N ALA A 661 1.69 -10.13 4.10
CA ALA A 661 1.37 -8.84 4.65
C ALA A 661 0.99 -8.89 6.15
N PRO A 662 0.05 -9.74 6.61
CA PRO A 662 -0.34 -9.78 8.02
C PRO A 662 0.73 -10.33 8.96
N THR A 663 1.70 -11.12 8.47
CA THR A 663 2.75 -11.75 9.30
C THR A 663 4.08 -10.99 9.28
N SER A 664 4.33 -10.15 8.29
CA SER A 664 5.59 -9.41 8.13
C SER A 664 5.95 -8.58 9.36
N MET A 665 4.99 -7.95 10.02
CA MET A 665 5.25 -7.20 11.26
C MET A 665 5.82 -8.07 12.38
N PHE A 666 5.36 -9.31 12.51
CA PHE A 666 5.81 -10.19 13.58
C PHE A 666 7.15 -10.79 13.21
N ARG A 667 7.31 -11.30 11.97
CA ARG A 667 8.60 -11.86 11.52
C ARG A 667 9.73 -10.84 11.56
N ASN A 668 9.47 -9.61 11.13
CA ASN A 668 10.51 -8.59 11.01
C ASN A 668 10.76 -7.84 12.32
N GLY A 669 9.81 -7.88 13.25
CA GLY A 669 9.97 -7.34 14.61
C GLY A 669 10.61 -8.34 15.56
N LEU A 670 10.47 -9.65 15.31
CA LEU A 670 10.94 -10.69 16.22
C LEU A 670 12.45 -10.63 16.45
N GLY A 671 13.26 -10.48 15.40
CA GLY A 671 14.71 -10.38 15.54
C GLY A 671 15.12 -9.21 16.45
N PRO A 672 14.78 -7.95 16.09
CA PRO A 672 15.06 -6.79 16.93
C PRO A 672 14.50 -6.88 18.35
N LEU A 673 13.33 -7.51 18.53
CA LEU A 673 12.74 -7.74 19.84
C LEU A 673 13.58 -8.72 20.67
N SER A 674 13.95 -9.85 20.09
CA SER A 674 14.80 -10.85 20.74
C SER A 674 16.19 -10.31 21.04
N ASP A 675 16.76 -9.47 20.17
CA ASP A 675 18.03 -8.80 20.40
C ASP A 675 17.95 -7.83 21.60
N ALA A 676 16.90 -7.00 21.66
CA ALA A 676 16.66 -6.10 22.79
C ALA A 676 16.39 -6.84 24.10
N GLU A 677 15.73 -8.00 24.03
CA GLU A 677 15.51 -8.85 25.20
C GLU A 677 16.82 -9.47 25.71
N ALA A 678 17.66 -9.97 24.79
CA ALA A 678 18.95 -10.55 25.12
C ALA A 678 19.92 -9.50 25.71
N LEU A 679 19.84 -8.25 25.26
CA LEU A 679 20.58 -7.12 25.80
C LEU A 679 19.97 -6.54 27.09
N GLY A 680 18.77 -6.99 27.48
CA GLY A 680 18.07 -6.51 28.67
C GLY A 680 17.42 -5.13 28.53
N THR A 681 17.46 -4.50 27.35
CA THR A 681 16.96 -3.13 27.10
C THR A 681 15.49 -3.07 26.66
N LEU A 682 14.87 -4.23 26.44
CA LEU A 682 13.45 -4.33 26.05
C LEU A 682 12.47 -3.62 27.02
N PRO A 683 12.63 -3.69 28.36
CA PRO A 683 11.74 -2.98 29.27
C PRO A 683 11.79 -1.45 29.10
N ASP A 684 12.98 -0.90 28.89
CA ASP A 684 13.18 0.54 28.65
C ASP A 684 12.51 0.95 27.33
N ALA A 685 12.70 0.17 26.27
CA ALA A 685 12.08 0.38 24.96
C ALA A 685 10.53 0.42 25.00
N VAL A 686 9.92 -0.32 25.94
CA VAL A 686 8.47 -0.35 26.15
C VAL A 686 7.96 0.93 26.85
N ARG A 687 8.80 1.59 27.66
CA ARG A 687 8.43 2.80 28.44
C ARG A 687 8.61 4.11 27.69
N VAL A 688 9.43 4.14 26.64
CA VAL A 688 9.75 5.40 25.95
C VAL A 688 8.50 5.99 25.29
N GLU A 689 8.13 7.22 25.69
CA GLU A 689 6.96 7.94 25.16
C GLU A 689 7.32 9.39 24.80
N GLY A 690 6.56 9.96 23.87
CA GLY A 690 6.66 11.35 23.43
C GLY A 690 8.06 11.73 22.95
N LEU A 691 8.53 12.90 23.39
CA LEU A 691 9.84 13.43 23.00
C LEU A 691 11.01 12.71 23.68
N ALA A 692 10.78 11.89 24.72
CA ALA A 692 11.85 11.10 25.34
C ALA A 692 12.51 10.14 24.33
N ARG A 693 11.77 9.75 23.27
CA ARG A 693 12.28 8.97 22.14
C ARG A 693 13.50 9.59 21.47
N LEU A 694 13.63 10.93 21.48
CA LEU A 694 14.77 11.61 20.89
C LEU A 694 16.10 11.26 21.58
N ALA A 695 16.04 10.96 22.89
CA ALA A 695 17.23 10.55 23.65
C ALA A 695 17.61 9.08 23.41
N ALA A 696 16.66 8.25 22.99
CA ALA A 696 16.85 6.83 22.70
C ALA A 696 17.17 6.55 21.22
N ILE A 697 17.39 7.59 20.39
CA ILE A 697 17.65 7.41 18.95
C ILE A 697 19.02 6.77 18.76
N GLU A 698 19.01 5.56 18.23
CA GLU A 698 20.20 4.82 17.81
C GLU A 698 19.98 4.23 16.41
N PRO A 699 20.34 4.98 15.34
CA PRO A 699 20.13 4.51 13.97
C PRO A 699 20.95 3.25 13.69
N MET A 700 20.35 2.28 13.00
CA MET A 700 21.06 1.05 12.65
C MET A 700 22.28 1.35 11.75
N PRO A 701 23.35 0.52 11.79
CA PRO A 701 24.59 0.78 11.08
C PRO A 701 24.39 1.08 9.58
N GLY A 702 24.89 2.23 9.13
CA GLY A 702 24.87 2.66 7.73
C GLY A 702 23.60 3.37 7.27
N GLN A 703 22.50 3.35 8.02
CA GLN A 703 21.21 3.89 7.56
C GLN A 703 21.31 5.38 7.17
N LEU A 704 21.93 6.21 8.01
CA LEU A 704 22.11 7.64 7.73
C LEU A 704 22.99 7.89 6.50
N THR A 705 24.08 7.13 6.34
CA THR A 705 24.98 7.25 5.19
C THR A 705 24.26 6.91 3.89
N TRP A 706 23.51 5.82 3.85
CA TRP A 706 22.79 5.40 2.65
C TRP A 706 21.64 6.33 2.32
N LEU A 707 20.93 6.85 3.33
CA LEU A 707 19.94 7.90 3.16
C LEU A 707 20.57 9.15 2.52
N ALA A 708 21.72 9.61 3.05
CA ALA A 708 22.43 10.75 2.48
C ALA A 708 22.86 10.50 1.02
N VAL A 709 23.38 9.31 0.72
CA VAL A 709 23.75 8.90 -0.66
C VAL A 709 22.53 8.97 -1.59
N GLY A 710 21.40 8.37 -1.20
CA GLY A 710 20.19 8.38 -2.01
C GLY A 710 19.67 9.80 -2.30
N LEU A 711 19.73 10.68 -1.30
CA LEU A 711 19.33 12.09 -1.43
C LEU A 711 20.27 12.85 -2.37
N LEU A 712 21.58 12.71 -2.16
CA LEU A 712 22.60 13.40 -2.94
C LEU A 712 22.61 12.95 -4.41
N LEU A 713 22.33 11.67 -4.69
CA LEU A 713 22.22 11.18 -6.07
C LEU A 713 21.08 11.85 -6.82
N VAL A 714 19.90 12.00 -6.20
CA VAL A 714 18.75 12.66 -6.83
C VAL A 714 19.00 14.16 -7.00
N VAL A 715 19.43 14.85 -5.95
CA VAL A 715 19.69 16.29 -5.99
C VAL A 715 20.84 16.61 -6.95
N GLY A 716 21.92 15.83 -6.91
CA GLY A 716 23.06 15.96 -7.81
C GLY A 716 22.69 15.74 -9.27
N CYS A 717 21.90 14.72 -9.57
CA CYS A 717 21.40 14.49 -10.93
C CYS A 717 20.45 15.59 -11.40
N ALA A 718 19.62 16.14 -10.51
CA ALA A 718 18.73 17.25 -10.85
C ALA A 718 19.52 18.54 -11.12
N ALA A 719 20.54 18.83 -10.30
CA ALA A 719 21.43 19.95 -10.48
C ALA A 719 22.25 19.83 -11.78
N ALA A 720 22.80 18.64 -12.07
CA ALA A 720 23.50 18.35 -13.31
C ALA A 720 22.58 18.61 -14.52
N ARG A 721 21.32 18.14 -14.47
CA ARG A 721 20.33 18.39 -15.53
C ARG A 721 20.00 19.87 -15.71
N PHE A 722 20.01 20.68 -14.66
CA PHE A 722 19.79 22.13 -14.77
C PHE A 722 21.00 22.90 -15.31
N ARG A 723 22.23 22.39 -15.11
CA ARG A 723 23.46 23.10 -15.48
C ARG A 723 24.15 22.57 -16.74
N LEU A 724 23.95 21.30 -17.08
CA LEU A 724 24.62 20.59 -18.17
C LEU A 724 23.58 20.19 -19.23
N PRO A 725 23.47 20.94 -20.35
CA PRO A 725 22.46 20.67 -21.39
C PRO A 725 22.58 19.29 -22.06
N TRP A 726 23.79 18.70 -22.02
CA TRP A 726 24.08 17.39 -22.60
C TRP A 726 23.80 16.21 -21.65
N TRP A 727 23.47 16.48 -20.37
CA TRP A 727 23.28 15.43 -19.38
C TRP A 727 22.12 14.49 -19.75
N PRO A 728 22.37 13.18 -19.96
CA PRO A 728 21.39 12.28 -20.56
C PRO A 728 20.41 11.71 -19.54
N LEU A 729 20.75 11.71 -18.24
CA LEU A 729 19.99 11.05 -17.21
C LEU A 729 18.94 11.96 -16.55
N HIS A 730 17.84 11.35 -16.16
CA HIS A 730 16.75 11.97 -15.43
C HIS A 730 16.80 11.50 -13.97
N PRO A 731 16.58 12.39 -12.97
CA PRO A 731 16.67 12.03 -11.54
C PRO A 731 15.77 10.86 -11.11
N VAL A 732 14.71 10.58 -11.87
CA VAL A 732 13.82 9.44 -11.67
C VAL A 732 14.58 8.12 -11.51
N ILE A 733 15.73 7.96 -12.17
CA ILE A 733 16.51 6.71 -12.18
C ILE A 733 16.83 6.21 -10.77
N PHE A 734 17.17 7.11 -9.84
CA PHE A 734 17.52 6.77 -8.46
C PHE A 734 16.29 6.47 -7.59
N ILE A 735 15.13 6.99 -7.97
CA ILE A 735 13.87 6.81 -7.24
C ILE A 735 13.27 5.43 -7.48
N VAL A 736 13.53 4.88 -8.66
CA VAL A 736 13.01 3.59 -9.13
C VAL A 736 14.01 2.44 -8.98
N TRP A 737 15.20 2.71 -8.42
CA TRP A 737 16.27 1.72 -8.27
C TRP A 737 15.92 0.59 -7.31
N GLY A 738 16.25 -0.63 -7.75
CA GLY A 738 15.97 -1.85 -7.01
C GLY A 738 14.49 -1.96 -6.65
N THR A 739 13.58 -1.66 -7.57
CA THR A 739 12.13 -1.83 -7.36
C THR A 739 11.58 -2.93 -8.25
N TRP A 740 10.62 -3.71 -7.72
CA TRP A 740 9.98 -4.78 -8.50
C TRP A 740 9.29 -4.23 -9.75
N ALA A 741 8.63 -3.08 -9.66
CA ALA A 741 7.95 -2.49 -10.81
C ALA A 741 8.90 -2.28 -11.99
N LEU A 742 10.07 -1.68 -11.74
CA LEU A 742 10.98 -1.37 -12.82
C LEU A 742 11.87 -2.55 -13.23
N GLN A 743 12.03 -3.57 -12.38
CA GLN A 743 12.53 -4.87 -12.83
C GLN A 743 11.69 -5.40 -14.01
N ASN A 744 10.37 -5.28 -13.94
CA ASN A 744 9.51 -5.79 -15.01
C ASN A 744 9.53 -4.90 -16.26
N MET A 745 9.60 -3.57 -16.11
CA MET A 745 9.40 -2.64 -17.23
C MET A 745 10.68 -2.08 -17.88
N ALA A 746 11.84 -2.16 -17.22
CA ALA A 746 13.06 -1.47 -17.67
C ALA A 746 13.44 -1.86 -19.10
N PHE A 747 13.47 -3.15 -19.41
CA PHE A 747 13.77 -3.61 -20.77
C PHE A 747 12.82 -3.03 -21.82
N SER A 748 11.53 -2.98 -21.53
CA SER A 748 10.54 -2.42 -22.44
C SER A 748 10.68 -0.90 -22.64
N PHE A 749 11.05 -0.16 -21.60
CA PHE A 749 11.40 1.26 -21.72
C PHE A 749 12.66 1.48 -22.56
N PHE A 750 13.63 0.58 -22.45
CA PHE A 750 14.85 0.61 -23.26
C PHE A 750 14.53 0.36 -24.75
N VAL A 751 13.74 -0.67 -25.06
CA VAL A 751 13.27 -0.94 -26.42
C VAL A 751 12.48 0.25 -26.99
N GLY A 752 11.55 0.80 -26.20
CA GLY A 752 10.79 1.99 -26.61
C GLY A 752 11.67 3.22 -26.85
N TRP A 753 12.72 3.42 -26.04
CA TRP A 753 13.73 4.45 -26.27
C TRP A 753 14.50 4.23 -27.58
N MET A 754 14.92 3.00 -27.87
CA MET A 754 15.61 2.64 -29.12
C MET A 754 14.72 2.94 -30.33
N VAL A 755 13.47 2.47 -30.30
CA VAL A 755 12.49 2.69 -31.37
C VAL A 755 12.26 4.18 -31.59
N LYS A 756 11.99 4.96 -30.53
CA LYS A 756 11.79 6.40 -30.63
C LYS A 756 13.01 7.12 -31.19
N THR A 757 14.20 6.74 -30.74
CA THR A 757 15.45 7.36 -31.19
C THR A 757 15.72 7.05 -32.66
N GLY A 758 15.50 5.81 -33.10
CA GLY A 758 15.60 5.41 -34.50
C GLY A 758 14.61 6.16 -35.39
N VAL A 759 13.35 6.29 -34.97
CA VAL A 759 12.32 7.03 -35.73
C VAL A 759 12.67 8.51 -35.88
N LEU A 760 13.10 9.15 -34.79
CA LEU A 760 13.49 10.56 -34.83
C LEU A 760 14.75 10.79 -35.66
N HIS A 761 15.69 9.85 -35.68
CA HIS A 761 16.90 9.94 -36.48
C HIS A 761 16.63 9.72 -37.97
N ALA A 762 15.80 8.72 -38.32
CA ALA A 762 15.53 8.36 -39.70
C ALA A 762 14.59 9.32 -40.44
N GLY A 763 13.58 9.89 -39.76
CA GLY A 763 12.55 10.69 -40.42
C GLY A 763 12.00 11.87 -39.62
N GLY A 764 12.68 12.26 -38.54
CA GLY A 764 12.34 13.42 -37.74
C GLY A 764 10.91 13.42 -37.18
N VAL A 765 10.34 14.62 -37.02
CA VAL A 765 9.00 14.81 -36.44
C VAL A 765 7.88 14.32 -37.38
N ALA A 766 8.10 14.35 -38.69
CA ALA A 766 7.11 13.88 -39.66
C ALA A 766 6.88 12.36 -39.56
N LEU A 767 7.97 11.58 -39.51
CA LEU A 767 7.86 10.14 -39.28
C LEU A 767 7.32 9.84 -37.88
N PHE A 768 7.68 10.66 -36.88
CA PHE A 768 7.14 10.54 -35.54
C PHE A 768 5.59 10.63 -35.53
N GLY A 769 5.03 11.61 -36.24
CA GLY A 769 3.59 11.77 -36.38
C GLY A 769 2.91 10.58 -37.08
N ARG A 770 3.58 10.00 -38.09
CA ARG A 770 3.05 8.85 -38.86
C ARG A 770 3.05 7.53 -38.08
N ILE A 771 4.01 7.32 -37.20
CA ILE A 771 4.13 6.09 -36.40
C ILE A 771 3.29 6.15 -35.11
N LYS A 772 2.87 7.33 -34.68
CA LYS A 772 2.04 7.50 -33.48
C LYS A 772 0.78 6.59 -33.41
N PRO A 773 -0.02 6.40 -34.48
CA PRO A 773 -1.16 5.48 -34.45
C PRO A 773 -0.75 4.01 -34.22
N LEU A 774 0.41 3.60 -34.73
CA LEU A 774 0.97 2.26 -34.52
C LEU A 774 1.23 2.03 -33.02
N MET A 775 1.86 2.99 -32.35
CA MET A 775 2.17 2.91 -30.91
C MET A 775 0.90 2.87 -30.04
N ILE A 776 -0.15 3.59 -30.44
CA ILE A 776 -1.46 3.53 -29.77
C ILE A 776 -2.12 2.17 -30.01
N GLY A 777 -1.96 1.59 -31.21
CA GLY A 777 -2.41 0.24 -31.54
C GLY A 777 -1.75 -0.82 -30.65
N LEU A 778 -0.45 -0.72 -30.39
CA LEU A 778 0.27 -1.63 -29.47
C LEU A 778 -0.34 -1.61 -28.06
N ILE A 779 -0.54 -0.41 -27.50
CA ILE A 779 -1.15 -0.22 -26.17
C ILE A 779 -2.57 -0.79 -26.16
N ALA A 780 -3.39 -0.43 -27.16
CA ALA A 780 -4.78 -0.87 -27.24
C ALA A 780 -4.87 -2.40 -27.36
N GLY A 781 -4.04 -3.03 -28.19
CA GLY A 781 -4.04 -4.49 -28.37
C GLY A 781 -3.77 -5.24 -27.06
N GLU A 782 -2.79 -4.78 -26.26
CA GLU A 782 -2.45 -5.41 -24.98
C GLU A 782 -3.53 -5.19 -23.91
N LEU A 783 -4.09 -3.98 -23.81
CA LEU A 783 -5.21 -3.69 -22.91
C LEU A 783 -6.47 -4.51 -23.27
N PHE A 784 -6.76 -4.67 -24.55
CA PHE A 784 -7.87 -5.52 -25.01
C PHE A 784 -7.61 -7.00 -24.78
N GLY A 785 -6.40 -7.49 -25.02
CA GLY A 785 -6.03 -8.88 -24.71
C GLY A 785 -6.32 -9.21 -23.25
N GLY A 786 -5.91 -8.34 -22.33
CA GLY A 786 -6.25 -8.45 -20.91
C GLY A 786 -7.76 -8.47 -20.65
N LEU A 787 -8.51 -7.54 -21.26
CA LEU A 787 -9.96 -7.45 -21.07
C LEU A 787 -10.72 -8.67 -21.61
N VAL A 788 -10.31 -9.24 -22.76
CA VAL A 788 -10.95 -10.43 -23.34
C VAL A 788 -10.84 -11.60 -22.36
N TRP A 789 -9.67 -11.86 -21.78
CA TRP A 789 -9.50 -12.95 -20.82
C TRP A 789 -10.23 -12.72 -19.49
N VAL A 790 -10.34 -11.47 -19.04
CA VAL A 790 -11.22 -11.11 -17.91
C VAL A 790 -12.67 -11.48 -18.21
N ILE A 791 -13.19 -11.11 -19.37
CA ILE A 791 -14.57 -11.41 -19.78
C ILE A 791 -14.76 -12.92 -19.92
N THR A 792 -13.85 -13.62 -20.61
CA THR A 792 -13.91 -15.08 -20.80
C THR A 792 -13.89 -15.81 -19.45
N GLY A 793 -12.96 -15.45 -18.56
CA GLY A 793 -12.89 -16.04 -17.22
C GLY A 793 -14.13 -15.78 -16.38
N THR A 794 -14.74 -14.60 -16.52
CA THR A 794 -16.01 -14.26 -15.85
C THR A 794 -17.16 -15.12 -16.36
N LEU A 795 -17.31 -15.25 -17.68
CA LEU A 795 -18.36 -16.06 -18.29
C LEU A 795 -18.20 -17.54 -17.92
N TYR A 796 -16.98 -18.06 -17.99
CA TYR A 796 -16.67 -19.42 -17.55
C TYR A 796 -17.05 -19.65 -16.09
N TYR A 797 -16.69 -18.72 -15.20
CA TYR A 797 -16.99 -18.80 -13.78
C TYR A 797 -18.50 -18.85 -13.50
N PHE A 798 -19.29 -17.99 -14.15
CA PHE A 798 -20.74 -17.99 -13.95
C PHE A 798 -21.46 -19.19 -14.59
N GLN A 799 -20.88 -19.81 -15.62
CA GLN A 799 -21.45 -21.00 -16.26
C GLN A 799 -21.11 -22.30 -15.51
N THR A 800 -19.89 -22.42 -14.97
CA THR A 800 -19.38 -23.66 -14.38
C THR A 800 -19.33 -23.66 -12.85
N GLY A 801 -19.29 -22.47 -12.24
CA GLY A 801 -18.99 -22.26 -10.82
C GLY A 801 -17.51 -22.48 -10.45
N LEU A 802 -16.66 -22.85 -11.41
CA LEU A 802 -15.25 -23.16 -11.19
C LEU A 802 -14.35 -21.97 -11.53
N PRO A 803 -13.24 -21.76 -10.79
CA PRO A 803 -12.26 -20.74 -11.16
C PRO A 803 -11.65 -21.08 -12.53
N PRO A 804 -11.56 -20.10 -13.46
CA PRO A 804 -10.94 -20.29 -14.77
C PRO A 804 -9.41 -20.42 -14.66
N GLU A 805 -8.80 -20.91 -15.75
CA GLU A 805 -7.35 -20.87 -15.90
C GLU A 805 -6.82 -19.43 -15.90
N ARG A 806 -5.65 -19.23 -15.28
CA ARG A 806 -5.11 -17.89 -15.01
C ARG A 806 -4.32 -17.35 -16.20
N VAL A 807 -4.87 -16.35 -16.88
CA VAL A 807 -4.16 -15.59 -17.92
C VAL A 807 -3.70 -14.24 -17.38
N PHE A 808 -2.37 -14.05 -17.30
CA PHE A 808 -1.74 -12.85 -16.74
C PHE A 808 -0.93 -12.11 -17.81
N ILE A 809 -1.43 -10.95 -18.23
CA ILE A 809 -0.85 -10.18 -19.36
C ILE A 809 -0.11 -8.94 -18.86
N LEU A 810 -0.73 -8.19 -17.95
CA LEU A 810 -0.15 -7.00 -17.34
C LEU A 810 -0.10 -7.12 -15.81
N PRO A 811 0.98 -6.61 -15.19
CA PRO A 811 1.25 -6.69 -13.76
C PRO A 811 0.29 -5.93 -12.85
#